data_AF-A0A0G4PKV1-F1
#
_entry.id   AF-A0A0G4PKV1-F1
#
_cell.length_a   1.000
_cell.length_b   1.000
_cell.length_c   1.000
_cell.angle_alpha   90.00
_cell.angle_beta   90.00
_cell.angle_gamma   90.00
#
_symmetry.space_group_name_H-M   'P 1'
#
loop_
_entity.id
_entity.type
_entity.pdbx_description
1 polymer ?
#
loop_
_entity_poly.entity_id
_entity_poly.type
_entity_poly.pdbx_seq_one_letter_code
_entity_poly.pdbx_strand_id
1 'polypeptide(L)'
;MESIVYENSPLAEYLEGEGGNEESWPVENHSDDDHTRSSDFAPRGASKFQNRVRNKLPTPLNLRGTPQGELIGKLYDTCSSALNVRLARSDNKRFLEQFGYVIVASQLLNEHSAPSYTSAADVLSAKQPSALPSLSTTFGIQGAIVTAATSFSIAWLLHWSRSKTGSGLSLKKVGVLLILVPAVGVLFYAFAKRQWLKYLRHQAVEAAGAFIGNAQGFDSAASASVVFIQEVELVSRGYRISTPLPPISRLEDLVQTRRCLRLRRAVSECFYSMLERYIQSQNTLRPLTDDGDLAKYYDIYDIGLEELEAVEASLSQRANEDQYSLRALRDLFGKLYSVRKSVLCCLLALSADGGGSDIARWSSAVEEMRELATVTGNSMLKMTAILNEEDRDTIPPSPLPSASPSKDHLRSQFRRLNSLSQGVRALHAKMHIASEESHANLERADPDEFESNLLTQYDSIGSDLRALLQEWEAGKAALVNQHDRLSVGDRSRPPSTFLLPMSPTPSLGGSTAVEGSPTDALKALTGEGRPDLTQTYDDEEIFEAVVLPASRNKRMSLTRDERLARVREDRARQATAREKVDASNNMLKELEMVIKQRPGNNSAKRTCCLFHLLSNTYPIHCPHLPTTFLTSKTLYLPSSFFTTHFKYPNTHKTIKMLEARLEQASLLKRVVDAIKDLVQDCNFDCNDSGIALQAMDNSHVALVSMLLRAEGFSPYRCDRNIALGINLLSLTKVLRAAQNEDILTLKAEDSPDAVNLMFESAETDRLSEYDIKLMDIDQEHLAIPETEYAATVEMPSSEFQRICRDLNALSESVVIEASKEGVKFSCQGDIGNGSVTIRQHTNVDKPDQNVVINLSEPVALTFSLKYLVNFCKASNLSSSVVLHLSQEVPLLVEYGLGSGHLRFYLAPKIGDEE
;
A
#
# COMPACT_ATOMS: atom_id res chain seq x y z
N MET A 1 27.64 33.77 -6.13
CA MET A 1 27.49 35.22 -5.92
C MET A 1 27.52 35.44 -4.43
N GLU A 2 28.63 35.97 -3.93
CA GLU A 2 28.78 36.40 -2.54
C GLU A 2 27.96 37.69 -2.35
N SER A 3 27.20 37.79 -1.26
CA SER A 3 26.34 38.93 -0.97
C SER A 3 27.19 40.12 -0.51
N ILE A 4 27.33 41.12 -1.38
CA ILE A 4 27.94 42.41 -1.07
C ILE A 4 26.98 43.22 -0.19
N VAL A 5 27.39 43.54 1.04
CA VAL A 5 26.68 44.46 1.94
C VAL A 5 27.28 45.85 1.75
N TYR A 6 26.45 46.84 1.42
CA TYR A 6 26.89 48.23 1.19
C TYR A 6 27.14 48.97 2.52
N GLU A 7 28.24 49.73 2.60
CA GLU A 7 28.77 50.42 3.79
C GLU A 7 27.80 51.44 4.44
N ASN A 8 26.71 51.83 3.77
CA ASN A 8 25.74 52.81 4.29
C ASN A 8 24.42 52.18 4.74
N SER A 9 24.41 50.86 5.01
CA SER A 9 23.26 50.15 5.58
C SER A 9 23.28 50.24 7.11
N PRO A 10 22.14 50.45 7.79
CA PRO A 10 22.02 50.45 9.27
C PRO A 10 22.50 49.16 9.94
N LEU A 11 22.76 48.10 9.16
CA LEU A 11 23.27 46.82 9.62
C LEU A 11 24.80 46.79 9.81
N ALA A 12 25.55 47.70 9.17
CA ALA A 12 27.01 47.75 9.27
C ALA A 12 27.49 48.30 10.62
N GLU A 13 26.75 49.26 11.19
CA GLU A 13 27.06 49.92 12.47
C GLU A 13 26.85 48.99 13.70
N TYR A 14 26.15 47.86 13.53
CA TYR A 14 25.95 46.86 14.59
C TYR A 14 27.08 45.81 14.65
N LEU A 15 27.95 45.74 13.65
CA LEU A 15 29.02 44.75 13.54
C LEU A 15 30.42 45.32 13.82
N GLU A 16 30.55 46.64 13.98
CA GLU A 16 31.79 47.29 14.43
C GLU A 16 31.76 47.50 15.96
N GLY A 17 32.19 46.48 16.69
CA GLY A 17 32.42 46.54 18.13
C GLY A 17 33.81 46.00 18.46
N GLU A 18 34.76 46.92 18.60
CA GLU A 18 36.21 46.72 18.72
C GLU A 18 36.65 45.86 19.92
N GLY A 19 37.53 44.89 19.67
CA GLY A 19 38.42 44.31 20.67
C GLY A 19 39.77 45.04 20.64
N GLY A 20 40.15 45.65 21.75
CA GLY A 20 41.46 46.28 21.95
C GLY A 20 42.01 46.00 23.36
N ASN A 21 43.17 45.34 23.39
CA ASN A 21 44.05 45.12 24.56
C ASN A 21 44.38 46.42 25.31
N GLU A 22 44.48 46.37 26.64
CA GLU A 22 45.72 46.66 27.39
C GLU A 22 45.57 46.47 28.92
N GLU A 23 46.72 46.52 29.59
CA GLU A 23 47.15 45.82 30.80
C GLU A 23 46.68 46.34 32.18
N SER A 24 46.66 45.39 33.12
CA SER A 24 47.20 45.48 34.49
C SER A 24 46.47 46.25 35.61
N TRP A 25 46.41 45.53 36.74
CA TRP A 25 46.57 45.93 38.16
C TRP A 25 45.44 45.51 39.12
N PRO A 26 45.79 45.25 40.41
CA PRO A 26 45.18 44.23 41.26
C PRO A 26 44.32 44.80 42.42
N VAL A 27 43.60 43.86 43.07
CA VAL A 27 43.34 43.71 44.52
C VAL A 27 43.21 44.99 45.37
N GLU A 28 42.04 45.23 46.00
CA GLU A 28 41.77 44.92 47.43
C GLU A 28 40.40 45.48 47.94
N ASN A 29 39.71 44.64 48.72
CA ASN A 29 38.75 44.85 49.83
C ASN A 29 37.94 46.15 50.04
N HIS A 30 36.61 46.00 50.24
CA HIS A 30 35.78 46.48 51.39
C HIS A 30 34.27 46.36 51.01
N SER A 31 33.48 45.48 51.62
CA SER A 31 32.65 45.60 52.85
C SER A 31 31.42 46.51 52.75
N ASP A 32 30.26 45.84 52.78
CA ASP A 32 28.98 46.12 53.45
C ASP A 32 28.07 47.31 53.09
N ASP A 33 26.80 46.89 52.86
CA ASP A 33 25.52 47.44 53.34
C ASP A 33 24.48 48.08 52.38
N ASP A 34 23.25 47.61 52.64
CA ASP A 34 21.90 48.18 52.45
C ASP A 34 21.02 47.92 51.19
N HIS A 35 20.26 46.82 51.32
CA HIS A 35 18.78 46.71 51.42
C HIS A 35 17.78 47.00 50.26
N THR A 36 17.13 45.88 49.84
CA THR A 36 15.68 45.67 49.53
C THR A 36 15.08 46.26 48.24
N ARG A 37 14.25 45.62 47.40
CA ARG A 37 13.46 44.35 47.39
C ARG A 37 12.89 44.17 45.96
N SER A 38 12.97 42.98 45.35
CA SER A 38 11.85 42.29 44.66
C SER A 38 12.30 40.95 44.06
N SER A 39 11.39 39.99 44.15
CA SER A 39 11.53 38.54 44.03
C SER A 39 11.76 38.01 42.62
N ASP A 40 12.80 37.18 42.46
CA ASP A 40 12.88 36.16 41.42
C ASP A 40 12.88 34.77 42.08
N PHE A 41 11.89 33.97 41.72
CA PHE A 41 11.49 32.72 42.37
C PHE A 41 11.93 31.50 41.53
N ALA A 42 13.23 31.30 41.34
CA ALA A 42 13.76 29.99 40.90
C ALA A 42 15.27 29.86 41.15
N PRO A 43 15.75 28.87 41.93
CA PRO A 43 17.18 28.57 42.01
C PRO A 43 17.63 27.76 40.80
N ARG A 44 18.47 28.35 39.94
CA ARG A 44 19.26 27.60 38.95
C ARG A 44 20.56 27.13 39.59
N GLY A 45 20.59 25.87 40.00
CA GLY A 45 21.81 25.19 40.48
C GLY A 45 21.47 23.88 41.19
N ALA A 46 22.13 22.79 40.81
CA ALA A 46 21.91 21.46 41.38
C ALA A 46 21.99 21.47 42.93
N SER A 47 21.00 20.87 43.58
CA SER A 47 20.84 20.92 45.03
C SER A 47 21.99 20.19 45.74
N LYS A 48 22.81 20.93 46.51
CA LYS A 48 23.84 20.35 47.40
C LYS A 48 23.23 19.76 48.70
N PHE A 49 21.91 19.55 48.74
CA PHE A 49 21.21 19.10 49.94
C PHE A 49 21.46 17.61 50.24
N GLN A 50 21.61 16.76 49.22
CA GLN A 50 21.81 15.33 49.42
C GLN A 50 23.15 14.99 50.08
N ASN A 51 24.21 15.75 49.81
CA ASN A 51 25.53 15.51 50.43
C ASN A 51 25.60 15.94 51.90
N ARG A 52 24.74 16.86 52.36
CA ARG A 52 24.74 17.33 53.75
C ARG A 52 23.87 16.48 54.68
N VAL A 53 22.82 15.84 54.15
CA VAL A 53 21.95 14.93 54.90
C VAL A 53 22.57 13.53 55.06
N ARG A 54 23.35 13.07 54.07
CA ARG A 54 23.97 11.73 54.11
C ARG A 54 25.07 11.59 55.18
N ASN A 55 25.67 12.70 55.62
CA ASN A 55 26.74 12.72 56.62
C ASN A 55 26.27 12.95 58.06
N LYS A 56 24.94 13.00 58.32
CA LYS A 56 24.38 13.20 59.67
C LYS A 56 23.19 12.27 59.98
N LEU A 57 23.16 11.07 59.41
CA LEU A 57 22.25 10.02 59.88
C LEU A 57 22.86 9.39 61.15
N PRO A 58 22.10 9.26 62.26
CA PRO A 58 22.59 8.56 63.44
C PRO A 58 22.93 7.12 63.05
N THR A 59 24.05 6.61 63.59
CA THR A 59 24.51 5.23 63.41
C THR A 59 23.34 4.26 63.64
N PRO A 60 23.04 3.35 62.70
CA PRO A 60 21.93 2.44 62.86
C PRO A 60 22.09 1.63 64.15
N LEU A 61 21.01 1.55 64.93
CA LEU A 61 20.96 0.75 66.15
C LEU A 61 21.32 -0.70 65.81
N ASN A 62 22.51 -1.11 66.24
CA ASN A 62 22.98 -2.49 66.19
C ASN A 62 22.11 -3.31 67.16
N LEU A 63 20.97 -3.80 66.66
CA LEU A 63 20.26 -4.88 67.31
C LEU A 63 21.22 -6.06 67.32
N ARG A 64 21.68 -6.42 68.52
CA ARG A 64 22.66 -7.47 68.81
C ARG A 64 22.13 -8.82 68.33
N GLY A 65 22.22 -9.05 67.02
CA GLY A 65 22.06 -10.35 66.39
C GLY A 65 23.24 -11.23 66.79
N THR A 66 22.95 -12.50 67.06
CA THR A 66 23.95 -13.48 67.47
C THR A 66 25.13 -13.52 66.49
N PRO A 67 26.39 -13.67 66.96
CA PRO A 67 27.59 -13.59 66.13
C PRO A 67 27.66 -14.66 65.00
N GLN A 68 26.78 -15.66 65.04
CA GLN A 68 26.65 -16.66 63.97
C GLN A 68 25.87 -16.12 62.75
N GLY A 69 24.91 -15.20 62.93
CA GLY A 69 24.11 -14.66 61.82
C GLY A 69 24.89 -13.68 60.92
N GLU A 70 25.81 -12.92 61.50
CA GLU A 70 26.60 -11.91 60.78
C GLU A 70 27.71 -12.53 59.91
N LEU A 71 28.31 -13.62 60.36
CA LEU A 71 29.26 -14.41 59.58
C LEU A 71 28.58 -15.18 58.45
N ILE A 72 27.37 -15.72 58.69
CA ILE A 72 26.56 -16.37 57.64
C ILE A 72 26.09 -15.35 56.62
N GLY A 73 25.68 -14.14 57.04
CA GLY A 73 25.33 -13.03 56.15
C GLY A 73 26.50 -12.60 55.28
N LYS A 74 27.69 -12.40 55.87
CA LYS A 74 28.91 -12.06 55.10
C LYS A 74 29.33 -13.18 54.16
N LEU A 75 29.26 -14.46 54.58
CA LEU A 75 29.53 -15.60 53.70
C LEU A 75 28.50 -15.72 52.58
N TYR A 76 27.23 -15.45 52.85
CA TYR A 76 26.16 -15.42 51.86
C TYR A 76 26.35 -14.27 50.86
N ASP A 77 26.77 -13.09 51.31
CA ASP A 77 27.07 -11.94 50.46
C ASP A 77 28.34 -12.15 49.63
N THR A 78 29.35 -12.81 50.19
CA THR A 78 30.60 -13.13 49.47
C THR A 78 30.39 -14.27 48.47
N CYS A 79 29.57 -15.28 48.80
CA CYS A 79 29.18 -16.35 47.87
C CYS A 79 28.23 -15.84 46.79
N SER A 80 27.24 -15.02 47.14
CA SER A 80 26.29 -14.47 46.16
C SER A 80 26.97 -13.50 45.20
N SER A 81 27.89 -12.66 45.68
CA SER A 81 28.73 -11.83 44.81
C SER A 81 29.65 -12.67 43.92
N ALA A 82 30.34 -13.68 44.45
CA ALA A 82 31.19 -14.57 43.63
C ALA A 82 30.39 -15.37 42.57
N LEU A 83 29.14 -15.73 42.85
CA LEU A 83 28.26 -16.41 41.89
C LEU A 83 27.66 -15.48 40.83
N ASN A 84 27.49 -14.19 41.14
CA ASN A 84 26.99 -13.19 40.20
C ASN A 84 28.10 -12.65 39.26
N VAL A 85 29.38 -12.88 39.56
CA VAL A 85 30.52 -12.14 38.95
C VAL A 85 30.92 -12.56 37.52
N ARG A 86 30.34 -13.58 36.86
CA ARG A 86 30.82 -13.98 35.51
C ARG A 86 29.75 -14.43 34.50
N LEU A 87 28.53 -13.89 34.56
CA LEU A 87 27.78 -13.78 33.29
C LEU A 87 28.45 -12.66 32.49
N ALA A 88 28.98 -12.98 31.32
CA ALA A 88 29.84 -12.08 30.59
C ALA A 88 29.07 -10.79 30.27
N ARG A 89 29.55 -9.65 30.78
CA ARG A 89 29.01 -8.31 30.50
C ARG A 89 28.81 -8.08 28.99
N SER A 90 29.58 -8.79 28.15
CA SER A 90 29.40 -8.86 26.70
C SER A 90 28.08 -9.48 26.26
N ASP A 91 27.62 -10.56 26.90
CA ASP A 91 26.39 -11.26 26.52
C ASP A 91 25.15 -10.44 26.89
N ASN A 92 25.21 -9.68 27.99
CA ASN A 92 24.15 -8.77 28.40
C ASN A 92 24.03 -7.58 27.42
N LYS A 93 25.17 -6.99 27.04
CA LYS A 93 25.21 -5.92 26.04
C LYS A 93 24.71 -6.38 24.68
N ARG A 94 25.19 -7.54 24.20
CA ARG A 94 24.71 -8.14 22.94
C ARG A 94 23.21 -8.40 22.95
N PHE A 95 22.66 -8.86 24.06
CA PHE A 95 21.22 -9.03 24.21
C PHE A 95 20.47 -7.70 24.11
N LEU A 96 20.90 -6.67 24.84
CA LEU A 96 20.28 -5.34 24.78
C LEU A 96 20.41 -4.70 23.40
N GLU A 97 21.55 -4.88 22.72
CA GLU A 97 21.77 -4.44 21.33
C GLU A 97 20.82 -5.17 20.38
N GLN A 98 20.69 -6.50 20.50
CA GLN A 98 19.78 -7.28 19.66
C GLN A 98 18.32 -6.92 19.91
N PHE A 99 17.91 -6.81 21.18
CA PHE A 99 16.56 -6.43 21.58
C PHE A 99 16.23 -5.00 21.14
N GLY A 100 17.14 -4.06 21.39
CA GLY A 100 17.02 -2.67 20.98
C GLY A 100 16.97 -2.52 19.46
N TYR A 101 17.77 -3.28 18.71
CA TYR A 101 17.72 -3.30 17.24
C TYR A 101 16.34 -3.71 16.73
N VAL A 102 15.72 -4.75 17.33
CA VAL A 102 14.37 -5.20 16.93
C VAL A 102 13.34 -4.07 17.08
N ILE A 103 13.41 -3.29 18.18
CA ILE A 103 12.52 -2.15 18.40
C ILE A 103 12.86 -0.98 17.46
N VAL A 104 14.12 -0.57 17.35
CA VAL A 104 14.53 0.61 16.56
C VAL A 104 14.36 0.37 15.06
N ALA A 105 14.66 -0.84 14.56
CA ALA A 105 14.49 -1.18 13.15
C ALA A 105 13.01 -1.26 12.71
N SER A 106 12.07 -1.32 13.66
CA SER A 106 10.64 -1.42 13.35
C SER A 106 10.02 -0.14 12.79
N GLN A 107 10.74 0.98 12.83
CA GLN A 107 10.27 2.33 12.48
C GLN A 107 9.04 2.82 13.28
N LEU A 108 8.52 2.04 14.24
CA LEU A 108 7.38 2.41 15.09
C LEU A 108 7.67 3.60 16.03
N LEU A 109 8.94 4.00 16.16
CA LEU A 109 9.42 5.14 16.93
C LEU A 109 9.58 6.42 16.09
N ASN A 110 9.56 6.33 14.76
CA ASN A 110 9.73 7.45 13.84
C ASN A 110 8.41 8.18 13.59
N GLU A 111 8.49 9.49 13.36
CA GLU A 111 7.34 10.39 13.17
C GLU A 111 6.39 9.88 12.07
N HIS A 112 5.09 9.96 12.34
CA HIS A 112 4.06 9.34 11.50
C HIS A 112 3.94 10.05 10.14
N SER A 113 4.43 9.41 9.07
CA SER A 113 4.09 9.82 7.70
C SER A 113 2.62 9.49 7.43
N ALA A 114 1.93 10.40 6.73
CA ALA A 114 0.51 10.30 6.38
C ALA A 114 0.12 8.91 5.82
N PRO A 115 -1.15 8.48 5.99
CA PRO A 115 -1.61 7.16 5.56
C PRO A 115 -1.42 6.96 4.05
N SER A 116 -0.40 6.20 3.67
CA SER A 116 -0.23 5.69 2.31
C SER A 116 -1.28 4.60 2.03
N TYR A 117 -1.81 4.57 0.81
CA TYR A 117 -2.74 3.55 0.32
C TYR A 117 -2.11 2.16 0.39
N THR A 118 -2.27 1.43 1.49
CA THR A 118 -1.94 0.01 1.56
C THR A 118 -3.22 -0.79 1.37
N SER A 119 -3.29 -1.58 0.30
CA SER A 119 -4.43 -2.45 0.05
C SER A 119 -4.55 -3.51 1.16
N ALA A 120 -5.77 -3.94 1.48
CA ALA A 120 -5.99 -4.97 2.50
C ALA A 120 -5.39 -6.35 2.11
N ALA A 121 -4.99 -6.53 0.83
CA ALA A 121 -4.27 -7.70 0.34
C ALA A 121 -2.78 -7.70 0.75
N ASP A 122 -2.16 -6.52 0.88
CA ASP A 122 -0.75 -6.39 1.28
C ASP A 122 -0.55 -6.65 2.78
N VAL A 123 -1.57 -6.38 3.60
CA VAL A 123 -1.57 -6.61 5.05
C VAL A 123 -1.40 -8.11 5.39
N LEU A 124 -1.86 -9.01 4.51
CA LEU A 124 -1.69 -10.46 4.66
C LEU A 124 -0.39 -10.99 4.03
N SER A 125 0.27 -10.18 3.19
CA SER A 125 1.49 -10.54 2.45
C SER A 125 2.78 -10.12 3.18
N ALA A 126 2.66 -9.37 4.28
CA ALA A 126 3.79 -9.03 5.15
C ALA A 126 4.47 -10.30 5.68
N LYS A 127 5.54 -10.67 4.97
CA LYS A 127 6.42 -11.80 5.22
C LYS A 127 6.83 -11.79 6.70
N GLN A 128 6.43 -12.80 7.46
CA GLN A 128 6.98 -13.02 8.80
C GLN A 128 8.51 -12.94 8.71
N PRO A 129 9.18 -12.13 9.56
CA PRO A 129 10.63 -12.15 9.63
C PRO A 129 11.07 -13.59 9.90
N SER A 130 12.03 -14.04 9.09
CA SER A 130 12.59 -15.39 9.07
C SER A 130 12.64 -16.02 10.45
N ALA A 131 11.95 -17.17 10.60
CA ALA A 131 12.00 -17.97 11.80
C ALA A 131 13.47 -18.27 12.15
N LEU A 132 13.94 -17.70 13.28
CA LEU A 132 15.16 -18.15 13.93
C LEU A 132 15.00 -19.63 14.29
N PRO A 133 16.07 -20.43 14.22
CA PRO A 133 15.99 -21.87 14.40
C PRO A 133 15.33 -22.22 15.74
N SER A 134 14.26 -22.99 15.66
CA SER A 134 13.52 -23.49 16.82
C SER A 134 14.40 -24.47 17.60
N LEU A 135 14.80 -24.08 18.81
CA LEU A 135 15.40 -25.01 19.77
C LEU A 135 14.29 -25.70 20.56
N SER A 136 13.62 -26.63 19.89
CA SER A 136 12.81 -27.67 20.52
C SER A 136 13.71 -28.67 21.27
N THR A 137 14.37 -28.28 22.36
CA THR A 137 14.87 -29.21 23.40
C THR A 137 15.21 -28.48 24.70
N THR A 138 14.21 -27.94 25.40
CA THR A 138 14.38 -27.49 26.80
C THR A 138 14.58 -28.65 27.80
N PHE A 139 14.61 -29.89 27.31
CA PHE A 139 15.26 -31.02 27.99
C PHE A 139 16.28 -31.69 27.04
N GLY A 140 17.31 -30.95 26.63
CA GLY A 140 18.42 -31.50 25.86
C GLY A 140 19.14 -32.60 26.62
N ILE A 141 19.69 -33.57 25.89
CA ILE A 141 20.53 -34.68 26.39
C ILE A 141 21.61 -34.19 27.38
N GLN A 142 22.10 -32.96 27.20
CA GLN A 142 23.03 -32.28 28.09
C GLN A 142 22.46 -32.01 29.50
N GLY A 143 21.19 -31.60 29.61
CA GLY A 143 20.51 -31.40 30.89
C GLY A 143 20.30 -32.73 31.63
N ALA A 144 19.95 -33.80 30.91
CA ALA A 144 19.82 -35.15 31.45
C ALA A 144 21.17 -35.73 31.91
N ILE A 145 22.26 -35.47 31.18
CA ILE A 145 23.62 -35.87 31.58
C ILE A 145 24.05 -35.12 32.85
N VAL A 146 23.77 -33.82 32.96
CA VAL A 146 24.12 -33.03 34.15
C VAL A 146 23.33 -33.49 35.38
N THR A 147 22.03 -33.77 35.26
CA THR A 147 21.22 -34.29 36.39
C THR A 147 21.59 -35.71 36.78
N ALA A 148 21.91 -36.58 35.81
CA ALA A 148 22.44 -37.91 36.08
C ALA A 148 23.83 -37.86 36.75
N ALA A 149 24.71 -36.96 36.30
CA ALA A 149 26.05 -36.80 36.86
C ALA A 149 26.03 -36.21 38.28
N THR A 150 25.15 -35.23 38.56
CA THR A 150 25.02 -34.65 39.91
C THR A 150 24.41 -35.64 40.89
N SER A 151 23.36 -36.38 40.50
CA SER A 151 22.76 -37.43 41.33
C SER A 151 23.73 -38.58 41.58
N PHE A 152 24.50 -39.02 40.57
CA PHE A 152 25.55 -40.02 40.73
C PHE A 152 26.69 -39.53 41.62
N SER A 153 27.11 -38.27 41.49
CA SER A 153 28.15 -37.66 42.33
C SER A 153 27.72 -37.59 43.80
N ILE A 154 26.47 -37.20 44.09
CA ILE A 154 25.92 -37.17 45.45
C ILE A 154 25.82 -38.60 46.03
N ALA A 155 25.32 -39.56 45.25
CA ALA A 155 25.26 -40.97 45.66
C ALA A 155 26.66 -41.56 45.93
N TRP A 156 27.63 -41.24 45.08
CA TRP A 156 29.03 -41.63 45.23
C TRP A 156 29.67 -41.03 46.48
N LEU A 157 29.43 -39.76 46.77
CA LEU A 157 29.92 -39.07 47.97
C LEU A 157 29.31 -39.66 49.25
N LEU A 158 28.02 -39.97 49.23
CA LEU A 158 27.34 -40.66 50.34
C LEU A 158 27.88 -42.08 50.54
N HIS A 159 28.15 -42.81 49.47
CA HIS A 159 28.77 -44.14 49.54
C HIS A 159 30.22 -44.08 50.04
N TRP A 160 31.00 -43.10 49.59
CA TRP A 160 32.38 -42.86 50.04
C TRP A 160 32.49 -42.44 51.52
N SER A 161 31.43 -41.81 52.05
CA SER A 161 31.33 -41.45 53.47
C SER A 161 31.12 -42.64 54.42
N ARG A 162 30.67 -43.80 53.90
CA ARG A 162 30.50 -45.03 54.67
C ARG A 162 31.85 -45.75 54.82
N SER A 163 32.23 -46.07 56.06
CA SER A 163 33.42 -46.85 56.38
C SER A 163 33.28 -48.31 55.90
N LYS A 164 34.33 -48.91 55.31
CA LYS A 164 34.36 -50.35 54.97
C LYS A 164 34.59 -51.26 56.19
N THR A 165 34.85 -50.71 57.37
CA THR A 165 35.12 -51.46 58.61
C THR A 165 34.57 -50.72 59.83
N GLY A 166 33.51 -51.24 60.44
CA GLY A 166 32.90 -50.73 61.69
C GLY A 166 31.88 -49.60 61.50
N SER A 167 30.79 -49.64 62.27
CA SER A 167 29.59 -48.78 62.18
C SER A 167 29.81 -47.33 62.66
N GLY A 168 30.92 -46.70 62.26
CA GLY A 168 31.25 -45.33 62.61
C GLY A 168 31.50 -44.48 61.36
N LEU A 169 30.76 -43.38 61.22
CA LEU A 169 31.07 -42.33 60.25
C LEU A 169 32.40 -41.68 60.66
N SER A 170 33.42 -41.71 59.80
CA SER A 170 34.68 -41.02 60.10
C SER A 170 34.47 -39.50 60.04
N LEU A 171 34.65 -38.81 61.18
CA LEU A 171 34.41 -37.36 61.33
C LEU A 171 35.06 -36.52 60.21
N LYS A 172 36.27 -36.88 59.77
CA LYS A 172 36.99 -36.19 58.68
C LYS A 172 36.28 -36.30 57.32
N LYS A 173 35.69 -37.46 56.98
CA LYS A 173 34.94 -37.64 55.72
C LYS A 173 33.57 -36.99 55.77
N VAL A 174 32.92 -36.97 56.94
CA VAL A 174 31.66 -36.23 57.16
C VAL A 174 31.88 -34.73 57.01
N GLY A 175 33.00 -34.20 57.51
CA GLY A 175 33.38 -32.80 57.30
C GLY A 175 33.55 -32.42 55.82
N VAL A 176 34.17 -33.30 55.02
CA VAL A 176 34.30 -33.08 53.56
C VAL A 176 32.94 -33.14 52.86
N LEU A 177 32.07 -34.08 53.23
CA LEU A 177 30.70 -34.19 52.69
C LEU A 177 29.87 -32.93 52.99
N LEU A 178 29.97 -32.40 54.22
CA LEU A 178 29.28 -31.19 54.67
C LEU A 178 29.69 -29.93 53.90
N ILE A 179 30.85 -29.92 53.26
CA ILE A 179 31.32 -28.80 52.44
C ILE A 179 31.01 -29.03 50.95
N LEU A 180 31.20 -30.25 50.46
CA LEU A 180 31.12 -30.56 49.03
C LEU A 180 29.67 -30.62 48.53
N VAL A 181 28.73 -31.12 49.34
CA VAL A 181 27.30 -31.18 48.95
C VAL A 181 26.68 -29.78 48.81
N PRO A 182 26.86 -28.84 49.77
CA PRO A 182 26.42 -27.45 49.58
C PRO A 182 27.11 -26.75 48.41
N ALA A 183 28.40 -27.00 48.18
CA ALA A 183 29.12 -26.43 47.03
C ALA A 183 28.53 -26.89 45.68
N VAL A 184 28.18 -28.18 45.55
CA VAL A 184 27.50 -28.71 44.36
C VAL A 184 26.09 -28.13 44.21
N GLY A 185 25.34 -28.00 45.31
CA GLY A 185 24.01 -27.37 45.31
C GLY A 185 24.06 -25.91 44.85
N VAL A 186 25.05 -25.16 45.30
CA VAL A 186 25.30 -23.77 44.90
C VAL A 186 25.66 -23.65 43.42
N LEU A 187 26.53 -24.53 42.91
CA LEU A 187 26.88 -24.59 41.48
C LEU A 187 25.67 -24.94 40.60
N PHE A 188 24.83 -25.88 41.04
CA PHE A 188 23.61 -26.24 40.33
C PHE A 188 22.59 -25.09 40.32
N TYR A 189 22.38 -24.42 41.45
CA TYR A 189 21.52 -23.23 41.53
C TYR A 189 22.01 -22.13 40.59
N ALA A 190 23.31 -21.87 40.55
CA ALA A 190 23.90 -20.88 39.65
C ALA A 190 23.76 -21.27 38.17
N PHE A 191 23.92 -22.55 37.84
CA PHE A 191 23.68 -23.06 36.48
C PHE A 191 22.21 -22.94 36.08
N ALA A 192 21.28 -23.34 36.94
CA ALA A 192 19.84 -23.23 36.70
C ALA A 192 19.41 -21.76 36.51
N LYS A 193 19.85 -20.87 37.40
CA LYS A 193 19.64 -19.42 37.29
C LYS A 193 20.18 -18.87 35.96
N ARG A 194 21.36 -19.33 35.54
CA ARG A 194 21.99 -18.94 34.26
C ARG A 194 21.21 -19.43 33.04
N GLN A 195 20.71 -20.67 33.05
CA GLN A 195 19.89 -21.18 31.95
C GLN A 195 18.54 -20.48 31.89
N TRP A 196 17.93 -20.21 33.04
CA TRP A 196 16.68 -19.47 33.12
C TRP A 196 16.80 -18.05 32.56
N LEU A 197 17.86 -17.32 32.91
CA LEU A 197 18.13 -15.99 32.36
C LEU A 197 18.30 -16.01 30.83
N LYS A 198 18.98 -17.02 30.28
CA LYS A 198 19.11 -17.18 28.82
C LYS A 198 17.77 -17.47 28.15
N TYR A 199 16.97 -18.36 28.75
CA TYR A 199 15.63 -18.67 28.28
C TYR A 199 14.74 -17.42 28.26
N LEU A 200 14.76 -16.65 29.35
CA LEU A 200 13.98 -15.42 29.50
C LEU A 200 14.36 -14.34 28.47
N ARG A 201 15.66 -14.19 28.17
CA ARG A 201 16.14 -13.26 27.14
C ARG A 201 15.70 -13.66 25.74
N HIS A 202 15.74 -14.96 25.43
CA HIS A 202 15.24 -15.45 24.15
C HIS A 202 13.73 -15.19 24.02
N GLN A 203 12.98 -15.49 25.07
CA GLN A 203 11.55 -15.24 25.17
C GLN A 203 11.21 -13.75 25.02
N ALA A 204 12.07 -12.84 25.52
CA ALA A 204 11.91 -11.40 25.36
C ALA A 204 12.08 -10.94 23.91
N VAL A 205 13.09 -11.44 23.20
CA VAL A 205 13.29 -11.12 21.77
C VAL A 205 12.14 -11.67 20.92
N GLU A 206 11.70 -12.90 21.18
CA GLU A 206 10.56 -13.51 20.49
C GLU A 206 9.25 -12.74 20.74
N ALA A 207 8.98 -12.39 22.00
CA ALA A 207 7.81 -11.59 22.38
C ALA A 207 7.83 -10.20 21.73
N ALA A 208 9.00 -9.54 21.70
CA ALA A 208 9.15 -8.24 21.03
C ALA A 208 8.90 -8.35 19.53
N GLY A 209 9.45 -9.38 18.86
CA GLY A 209 9.22 -9.60 17.42
C GLY A 209 7.74 -9.82 17.09
N ALA A 210 7.05 -10.63 17.88
CA ALA A 210 5.61 -10.87 17.70
C ALA A 210 4.78 -9.59 17.96
N PHE A 211 5.11 -8.85 19.01
CA PHE A 211 4.47 -7.59 19.35
C PHE A 211 4.63 -6.54 18.23
N ILE A 212 5.85 -6.34 17.75
CA ILE A 212 6.18 -5.36 16.70
C ILE A 212 5.51 -5.72 15.37
N GLY A 213 5.56 -7.00 14.97
CA GLY A 213 4.90 -7.44 13.74
C GLY A 213 3.39 -7.19 13.78
N ASN A 214 2.74 -7.50 14.91
CA ASN A 214 1.32 -7.22 15.09
C ASN A 214 1.03 -5.71 15.13
N ALA A 215 1.92 -4.88 15.70
CA ALA A 215 1.76 -3.43 15.75
C ALA A 215 1.87 -2.77 14.37
N GLN A 216 2.82 -3.19 13.53
CA GLN A 216 2.92 -2.72 12.14
C GLN A 216 1.71 -3.13 11.29
N GLY A 217 1.26 -4.39 11.44
CA GLY A 217 0.04 -4.87 10.77
C GLY A 217 -1.21 -4.12 11.25
N PHE A 218 -1.29 -3.79 12.54
CA PHE A 218 -2.36 -2.96 13.08
C PHE A 218 -2.36 -1.55 12.49
N ASP A 219 -1.20 -0.88 12.38
CA ASP A 219 -1.12 0.48 11.79
C ASP A 219 -1.60 0.49 10.34
N SER A 220 -1.22 -0.54 9.59
CA SER A 220 -1.66 -0.72 8.20
C SER A 220 -3.18 -0.90 8.11
N ALA A 221 -3.74 -1.78 8.96
CA ALA A 221 -5.19 -2.01 9.02
C ALA A 221 -5.99 -0.79 9.52
N ALA A 222 -5.44 -0.04 10.48
CA ALA A 222 -6.02 1.20 11.01
C ALA A 222 -6.02 2.31 9.96
N SER A 223 -4.90 2.50 9.26
CA SER A 223 -4.75 3.43 8.13
C SER A 223 -5.77 3.13 7.03
N ALA A 224 -5.80 1.88 6.54
CA ALA A 224 -6.76 1.44 5.52
C ALA A 224 -8.22 1.65 5.97
N SER A 225 -8.52 1.43 7.25
CA SER A 225 -9.85 1.67 7.81
C SER A 225 -10.25 3.14 7.77
N VAL A 226 -9.33 4.05 8.12
CA VAL A 226 -9.59 5.51 8.09
C VAL A 226 -9.75 6.00 6.66
N VAL A 227 -8.93 5.52 5.71
CA VAL A 227 -9.03 5.86 4.29
C VAL A 227 -10.37 5.41 3.71
N PHE A 228 -10.77 4.15 3.94
CA PHE A 228 -12.07 3.64 3.49
C PHE A 228 -13.24 4.47 4.06
N ILE A 229 -13.16 4.87 5.34
CA ILE A 229 -14.16 5.73 5.97
C ILE A 229 -14.21 7.11 5.29
N GLN A 230 -13.04 7.67 4.92
CA GLN A 230 -12.91 8.95 4.22
C GLN A 230 -13.51 8.89 2.81
N GLU A 231 -13.20 7.83 2.06
CA GLU A 231 -13.72 7.61 0.70
C GLU A 231 -15.26 7.57 0.69
N VAL A 232 -15.86 6.75 1.56
CA VAL A 232 -17.33 6.64 1.67
C VAL A 232 -17.95 7.97 2.10
N GLU A 233 -17.27 8.76 2.95
CA GLU A 233 -17.74 10.08 3.37
C GLU A 233 -17.64 11.13 2.24
N LEU A 234 -16.59 11.10 1.43
CA LEU A 234 -16.44 11.98 0.26
C LEU A 234 -17.47 11.65 -0.83
N VAL A 235 -17.68 10.37 -1.12
CA VAL A 235 -18.68 9.89 -2.09
C VAL A 235 -20.10 10.28 -1.66
N SER A 236 -20.45 10.07 -0.38
CA SER A 236 -21.78 10.42 0.13
C SER A 236 -22.06 11.94 0.17
N ARG A 237 -21.02 12.76 0.33
CA ARG A 237 -21.10 14.24 0.26
C ARG A 237 -21.11 14.80 -1.18
N GLY A 238 -20.90 13.94 -2.19
CA GLY A 238 -20.99 14.33 -3.60
C GLY A 238 -19.69 14.89 -4.20
N TYR A 239 -18.55 14.74 -3.50
CA TYR A 239 -17.25 15.04 -4.09
C TYR A 239 -16.95 13.98 -5.15
N ARG A 240 -16.78 14.40 -6.41
CA ARG A 240 -16.32 13.48 -7.48
C ARG A 240 -14.88 13.10 -7.16
N ILE A 241 -14.67 11.83 -6.81
CA ILE A 241 -13.36 11.19 -6.91
C ILE A 241 -12.92 11.39 -8.36
N SER A 242 -11.68 11.82 -8.58
CA SER A 242 -11.09 12.18 -9.88
C SER A 242 -11.05 11.03 -10.91
N THR A 243 -11.58 9.85 -10.56
CA THR A 243 -11.82 8.72 -11.46
C THR A 243 -13.31 8.39 -11.53
N PRO A 244 -13.97 8.43 -12.70
CA PRO A 244 -15.37 8.05 -12.81
C PRO A 244 -15.53 6.54 -12.55
N LEU A 245 -16.12 6.18 -11.41
CA LEU A 245 -16.48 4.78 -11.15
C LEU A 245 -17.59 4.31 -12.09
N PRO A 246 -17.56 3.04 -12.53
CA PRO A 246 -18.55 2.48 -13.44
C PRO A 246 -19.97 2.54 -12.86
N PRO A 247 -21.01 2.59 -13.73
CA PRO A 247 -22.41 2.88 -13.36
C PRO A 247 -23.08 1.84 -12.43
N ILE A 248 -22.45 0.68 -12.21
CA ILE A 248 -22.98 -0.42 -11.37
C ILE A 248 -22.77 -0.15 -9.87
N SER A 249 -21.84 0.74 -9.50
CA SER A 249 -21.53 1.12 -8.11
C SER A 249 -22.65 1.93 -7.41
N ARG A 250 -23.68 2.37 -8.15
CA ARG A 250 -24.81 3.13 -7.57
C ARG A 250 -25.79 2.27 -6.75
N LEU A 251 -25.66 0.94 -6.78
CA LEU A 251 -26.34 0.02 -5.86
C LEU A 251 -25.46 -0.38 -4.66
N GLU A 252 -24.15 -0.10 -4.70
CA GLU A 252 -23.18 -0.39 -3.63
C GLU A 252 -23.17 0.67 -2.53
N ASP A 253 -23.63 1.91 -2.80
CA ASP A 253 -23.65 3.03 -1.83
C ASP A 253 -24.28 2.66 -0.47
N LEU A 254 -25.37 1.87 -0.45
CA LEU A 254 -26.04 1.48 0.81
C LEU A 254 -25.30 0.37 1.56
N VAL A 255 -24.62 -0.54 0.85
CA VAL A 255 -23.85 -1.64 1.44
C VAL A 255 -22.54 -1.10 2.00
N GLN A 256 -21.84 -0.28 1.22
CA GLN A 256 -20.63 0.44 1.63
C GLN A 256 -20.90 1.38 2.81
N THR A 257 -22.04 2.08 2.85
CA THR A 257 -22.42 2.92 4.01
C THR A 257 -22.66 2.10 5.28
N ARG A 258 -23.34 0.94 5.19
CA ARG A 258 -23.55 0.06 6.37
C ARG A 258 -22.24 -0.54 6.86
N ARG A 259 -21.38 -0.95 5.93
CA ARG A 259 -20.04 -1.46 6.22
C ARG A 259 -19.17 -0.39 6.88
N CYS A 260 -19.20 0.84 6.36
CA CYS A 260 -18.52 2.00 6.95
C CYS A 260 -19.01 2.28 8.38
N LEU A 261 -20.31 2.24 8.65
CA LEU A 261 -20.85 2.41 10.01
C LEU A 261 -20.40 1.29 10.97
N ARG A 262 -20.36 0.03 10.51
CA ARG A 262 -19.82 -1.11 11.29
C ARG A 262 -18.33 -0.94 11.55
N LEU A 263 -17.58 -0.54 10.53
CA LEU A 263 -16.14 -0.31 10.60
C LEU A 263 -15.82 0.83 11.58
N ARG A 264 -16.51 1.97 11.51
CA ARG A 264 -16.36 3.09 12.47
C ARG A 264 -16.51 2.65 13.92
N ARG A 265 -17.53 1.83 14.22
CA ARG A 265 -17.74 1.29 15.57
C ARG A 265 -16.62 0.33 15.99
N ALA A 266 -16.26 -0.58 15.10
CA ALA A 266 -15.20 -1.57 15.36
C ALA A 266 -13.83 -0.90 15.58
N VAL A 267 -13.47 0.08 14.74
CA VAL A 267 -12.21 0.85 14.84
C VAL A 267 -12.18 1.62 16.14
N SER A 268 -13.25 2.37 16.46
CA SER A 268 -13.36 3.09 17.74
C SER A 268 -13.17 2.15 18.94
N GLU A 269 -13.91 1.05 18.98
CA GLU A 269 -13.82 0.05 20.06
C GLU A 269 -12.40 -0.54 20.18
N CYS A 270 -11.78 -0.90 19.06
CA CYS A 270 -10.42 -1.43 19.02
C CYS A 270 -9.41 -0.42 19.56
N PHE A 271 -9.48 0.83 19.11
CA PHE A 271 -8.52 1.83 19.52
C PHE A 271 -8.64 2.17 21.02
N TYR A 272 -9.86 2.29 21.56
CA TYR A 272 -10.05 2.50 23.00
C TYR A 272 -9.55 1.32 23.83
N SER A 273 -9.89 0.09 23.44
CA SER A 273 -9.43 -1.12 24.13
C SER A 273 -7.91 -1.24 24.10
N MET A 274 -7.28 -0.84 23.00
CA MET A 274 -5.84 -0.83 22.91
C MET A 274 -5.23 0.28 23.76
N LEU A 275 -5.73 1.51 23.66
CA LEU A 275 -5.21 2.66 24.41
C LEU A 275 -5.22 2.38 25.93
N GLU A 276 -6.31 1.84 26.46
CA GLU A 276 -6.41 1.41 27.86
C GLU A 276 -5.31 0.40 28.23
N ARG A 277 -5.08 -0.58 27.36
CA ARG A 277 -4.08 -1.62 27.61
C ARG A 277 -2.64 -1.11 27.47
N TYR A 278 -2.37 -0.21 26.54
CA TYR A 278 -1.05 0.44 26.40
C TYR A 278 -0.71 1.29 27.63
N ILE A 279 -1.67 2.07 28.16
CA ILE A 279 -1.46 2.86 29.38
C ILE A 279 -1.23 1.96 30.59
N GLN A 280 -2.03 0.90 30.75
CA GLN A 280 -1.82 -0.06 31.83
C GLN A 280 -0.41 -0.69 31.73
N SER A 281 0.05 -0.99 30.51
CA SER A 281 1.39 -1.56 30.30
C SER A 281 2.50 -0.57 30.62
N GLN A 282 2.31 0.70 30.24
CA GLN A 282 3.19 1.79 30.60
C GLN A 282 3.33 1.92 32.12
N ASN A 283 2.21 1.86 32.84
CA ASN A 283 2.19 1.94 34.31
C ASN A 283 2.88 0.75 34.99
N THR A 284 2.84 -0.45 34.39
CA THR A 284 3.61 -1.61 34.86
C THR A 284 5.11 -1.50 34.55
N LEU A 285 5.48 -1.01 33.36
CA LEU A 285 6.86 -1.00 32.87
C LEU A 285 7.69 0.17 33.39
N ARG A 286 7.10 1.36 33.52
CA ARG A 286 7.78 2.58 34.00
C ARG A 286 8.51 2.43 35.34
N PRO A 287 7.96 1.78 36.40
CA PRO A 287 8.71 1.60 37.65
C PRO A 287 9.86 0.59 37.57
N LEU A 288 9.98 -0.14 36.45
CA LEU A 288 10.98 -1.18 36.25
C LEU A 288 12.22 -0.68 35.49
N THR A 289 12.14 0.50 34.87
CA THR A 289 13.19 1.13 34.04
C THR A 289 14.11 2.02 34.86
N ASP A 290 15.29 2.33 34.31
CA ASP A 290 16.16 3.36 34.89
C ASP A 290 15.67 4.76 34.47
N ASP A 291 15.32 5.61 35.44
CA ASP A 291 14.78 6.96 35.18
C ASP A 291 15.72 7.81 34.33
N GLY A 292 17.04 7.61 34.48
CA GLY A 292 18.06 8.33 33.71
C GLY A 292 18.14 7.92 32.25
N ASP A 293 17.96 6.64 31.93
CA ASP A 293 17.95 6.16 30.55
C ASP A 293 16.58 6.40 29.88
N LEU A 294 15.48 6.30 30.63
CA LEU A 294 14.14 6.60 30.12
C LEU A 294 14.01 8.07 29.70
N ALA A 295 14.52 9.01 30.50
CA ALA A 295 14.52 10.43 30.14
C ALA A 295 15.26 10.70 28.83
N LYS A 296 16.41 10.06 28.61
CA LYS A 296 17.16 10.18 27.35
C LYS A 296 16.36 9.68 26.15
N TYR A 297 15.65 8.55 26.29
CA TYR A 297 14.84 8.04 25.19
C TYR A 297 13.62 8.93 24.91
N TYR A 298 13.00 9.52 25.93
CA TYR A 298 11.95 10.50 25.72
C TYR A 298 12.46 11.76 25.01
N ASP A 299 13.67 12.23 25.34
CA ASP A 299 14.30 13.36 24.64
C ASP A 299 14.68 12.99 23.19
N ILE A 300 15.24 11.80 22.94
CA ILE A 300 15.64 11.35 21.58
C ILE A 300 14.43 11.24 20.64
N TYR A 301 13.29 10.84 21.18
CA TYR A 301 12.08 10.57 20.41
C TYR A 301 10.97 11.61 20.64
N ASP A 302 11.30 12.79 21.17
CA ASP A 302 10.37 13.93 21.35
C ASP A 302 9.03 13.56 22.02
N ILE A 303 9.08 12.82 23.15
CA ILE A 303 7.87 12.41 23.87
C ILE A 303 7.56 13.39 25.01
N GLY A 304 6.46 14.15 24.87
CA GLY A 304 5.96 15.04 25.90
C GLY A 304 5.30 14.29 27.07
N LEU A 305 5.86 14.39 28.28
CA LEU A 305 5.25 13.83 29.50
C LEU A 305 3.85 14.42 29.78
N GLU A 306 3.69 15.73 29.53
CA GLU A 306 2.41 16.43 29.70
C GLU A 306 1.34 15.92 28.73
N GLU A 307 1.73 15.52 27.51
CA GLU A 307 0.84 14.94 26.51
C GLU A 307 0.33 13.57 26.96
N LEU A 308 1.21 12.73 27.50
CA LEU A 308 0.85 11.41 28.01
C LEU A 308 -0.14 11.49 29.19
N GLU A 309 0.07 12.42 30.12
CA GLU A 309 -0.86 12.67 31.24
C GLU A 309 -2.21 13.20 30.76
N ALA A 310 -2.23 14.06 29.74
CA ALA A 310 -3.46 14.55 29.12
C ALA A 310 -4.23 13.42 28.40
N VAL A 311 -3.53 12.48 27.77
CA VAL A 311 -4.14 11.30 27.13
C VAL A 311 -4.80 10.39 28.18
N GLU A 312 -4.12 10.11 29.29
CA GLU A 312 -4.66 9.31 30.39
C GLU A 312 -5.93 9.96 31.00
N ALA A 313 -5.90 11.28 31.21
CA ALA A 313 -7.07 12.03 31.68
C ALA A 313 -8.26 11.96 30.69
N SER A 314 -7.99 11.96 29.38
CA SER A 314 -9.01 11.96 28.33
C SER A 314 -9.82 10.66 28.22
N LEU A 315 -9.29 9.52 28.71
CA LEU A 315 -10.01 8.24 28.72
C LEU A 315 -11.26 8.24 29.60
N SER A 316 -11.29 9.10 30.63
CA SER A 316 -12.43 9.22 31.54
C SER A 316 -13.67 9.89 30.92
N GLN A 317 -13.51 10.62 29.80
CA GLN A 317 -14.56 11.34 29.08
C GLN A 317 -15.09 10.59 27.84
N ARG A 318 -15.40 9.29 27.99
CA ARG A 318 -15.86 8.40 26.89
C ARG A 318 -17.27 8.71 26.32
N ALA A 319 -17.85 9.88 26.55
CA ALA A 319 -19.30 10.09 26.43
C ALA A 319 -19.77 11.16 25.41
N ASN A 320 -19.03 11.40 24.33
CA ASN A 320 -19.42 12.40 23.31
C ASN A 320 -20.02 11.76 22.04
N GLU A 321 -21.08 12.37 21.48
CA GLU A 321 -21.76 11.91 20.26
C GLU A 321 -20.83 11.84 19.02
N ASP A 322 -19.70 12.56 19.06
CA ASP A 322 -18.69 12.65 17.99
C ASP A 322 -17.64 11.52 17.98
N GLN A 323 -17.73 10.52 18.86
CA GLN A 323 -16.73 9.45 19.02
C GLN A 323 -16.47 8.61 17.74
N TYR A 324 -17.44 8.56 16.84
CA TYR A 324 -17.36 7.83 15.56
C TYR A 324 -17.07 8.75 14.36
N SER A 325 -16.78 10.03 14.60
CA SER A 325 -16.37 10.97 13.57
C SER A 325 -14.97 10.65 13.07
N LEU A 326 -14.68 10.93 11.81
CA LEU A 326 -13.36 10.73 11.23
C LEU A 326 -12.28 11.54 11.99
N ARG A 327 -12.64 12.74 12.45
CA ARG A 327 -11.75 13.58 13.29
C ARG A 327 -11.42 12.91 14.62
N ALA A 328 -12.41 12.38 15.33
CA ALA A 328 -12.19 11.69 16.61
C ALA A 328 -11.38 10.40 16.43
N LEU A 329 -11.62 9.64 15.36
CA LEU A 329 -10.83 8.43 15.06
C LEU A 329 -9.36 8.76 14.76
N ARG A 330 -9.08 9.83 14.01
CA ARG A 330 -7.71 10.29 13.73
C ARG A 330 -6.99 10.80 14.98
N ASP A 331 -7.67 11.61 15.79
CA ASP A 331 -7.15 12.08 17.08
C ASP A 331 -6.79 10.90 17.98
N LEU A 332 -7.69 9.93 18.10
CA LEU A 332 -7.49 8.78 18.98
C LEU A 332 -6.43 7.79 18.46
N PHE A 333 -6.25 7.69 17.15
CA PHE A 333 -5.11 6.98 16.55
C PHE A 333 -3.77 7.67 16.86
N GLY A 334 -3.72 9.00 16.82
CA GLY A 334 -2.54 9.78 17.24
C GLY A 334 -2.20 9.55 18.71
N LYS A 335 -3.19 9.58 19.61
CA LYS A 335 -3.00 9.30 21.04
C LYS A 335 -2.45 7.91 21.30
N LEU A 336 -2.99 6.90 20.61
CA LEU A 336 -2.51 5.53 20.68
C LEU A 336 -1.05 5.42 20.22
N TYR A 337 -0.68 6.12 19.15
CA TYR A 337 0.69 6.18 18.66
C TYR A 337 1.64 6.78 19.72
N SER A 338 1.28 7.92 20.33
CA SER A 338 2.09 8.55 21.40
C SER A 338 2.31 7.63 22.61
N VAL A 339 1.26 6.95 23.09
CA VAL A 339 1.37 6.02 24.22
C VAL A 339 2.15 4.74 23.84
N ARG A 340 1.98 4.21 22.63
CA ARG A 340 2.79 3.06 22.18
C ARG A 340 4.27 3.43 22.12
N LYS A 341 4.59 4.62 21.63
CA LYS A 341 5.96 5.16 21.56
C LYS A 341 6.59 5.24 22.95
N SER A 342 5.82 5.68 23.95
CA SER A 342 6.28 5.72 25.34
C SER A 342 6.54 4.31 25.92
N VAL A 343 5.66 3.34 25.62
CA VAL A 343 5.85 1.92 26.02
C VAL A 343 7.11 1.32 25.38
N LEU A 344 7.36 1.58 24.10
CA LEU A 344 8.58 1.15 23.42
C LEU A 344 9.85 1.77 24.03
N CYS A 345 9.79 3.04 24.42
CA CYS A 345 10.88 3.69 25.15
C CYS A 345 11.09 3.08 26.54
N CYS A 346 10.03 2.73 27.26
CA CYS A 346 10.13 1.96 28.50
C CYS A 346 10.85 0.62 28.27
N LEU A 347 10.52 -0.11 27.20
CA LEU A 347 11.19 -1.38 26.87
C LEU A 347 12.68 -1.18 26.54
N LEU A 348 13.04 -0.11 25.83
CA LEU A 348 14.44 0.24 25.52
C LEU A 348 15.24 0.64 26.77
N ALA A 349 14.60 1.25 27.76
CA ALA A 349 15.22 1.70 29.01
C ALA A 349 15.38 0.58 30.07
N LEU A 350 15.04 -0.68 29.76
CA LEU A 350 15.19 -1.80 30.69
C LEU A 350 16.65 -2.24 30.83
N SER A 351 17.16 -2.28 32.07
CA SER A 351 18.52 -2.77 32.35
C SER A 351 18.60 -4.31 32.43
N ALA A 352 19.76 -4.85 32.05
CA ALA A 352 20.07 -6.29 32.04
C ALA A 352 21.41 -6.60 32.75
N ASP A 353 21.54 -6.20 34.02
CA ASP A 353 22.78 -6.30 34.81
C ASP A 353 23.12 -7.74 35.28
N GLY A 354 22.22 -8.70 35.07
CA GLY A 354 22.33 -10.08 35.53
C GLY A 354 21.99 -10.27 37.02
N GLY A 355 21.38 -9.26 37.64
CA GLY A 355 21.00 -9.24 39.05
C GLY A 355 19.88 -10.22 39.42
N GLY A 356 19.57 -10.33 40.71
CA GLY A 356 18.40 -11.11 41.17
C GLY A 356 17.06 -10.50 40.73
N SER A 357 17.00 -9.17 40.61
CA SER A 357 15.84 -8.41 40.16
C SER A 357 15.60 -8.48 38.65
N ASP A 358 16.63 -8.81 37.85
CA ASP A 358 16.51 -8.92 36.38
C ASP A 358 15.51 -9.98 35.95
N ILE A 359 15.42 -11.10 36.70
CA ILE A 359 14.48 -12.17 36.36
C ILE A 359 13.05 -11.66 36.47
N ALA A 360 12.73 -10.94 37.56
CA ALA A 360 11.40 -10.36 37.77
C ALA A 360 11.10 -9.23 36.78
N ARG A 361 12.09 -8.37 36.50
CA ARG A 361 11.97 -7.28 35.53
C ARG A 361 11.63 -7.79 34.13
N TRP A 362 12.46 -8.69 33.60
CA TRP A 362 12.29 -9.22 32.25
C TRP A 362 11.12 -10.20 32.14
N SER A 363 10.73 -10.89 33.22
CA SER A 363 9.49 -11.67 33.20
C SER A 363 8.26 -10.78 33.10
N SER A 364 8.24 -9.66 33.83
CA SER A 364 7.16 -8.69 33.72
C SER A 364 7.10 -8.07 32.32
N ALA A 365 8.26 -7.68 31.76
CA ALA A 365 8.33 -7.11 30.41
C ALA A 365 7.88 -8.10 29.31
N VAL A 366 8.26 -9.37 29.44
CA VAL A 366 7.83 -10.43 28.51
C VAL A 366 6.33 -10.65 28.56
N GLU A 367 5.73 -10.65 29.76
CA GLU A 367 4.29 -10.83 29.91
C GLU A 367 3.52 -9.66 29.32
N GLU A 368 3.94 -8.42 29.61
CA GLU A 368 3.37 -7.21 29.06
C GLU A 368 3.46 -7.17 27.52
N MET A 369 4.61 -7.52 26.93
CA MET A 369 4.75 -7.60 25.47
C MET A 369 3.82 -8.64 24.84
N ARG A 370 3.60 -9.78 25.51
CA ARG A 370 2.69 -10.83 25.01
C ARG A 370 1.24 -10.41 25.10
N GLU A 371 0.82 -9.82 26.21
CA GLU A 371 -0.54 -9.29 26.36
C GLU A 371 -0.80 -8.23 25.27
N LEU A 372 0.12 -7.27 25.10
CA LEU A 372 0.02 -6.26 24.04
C LEU A 372 -0.02 -6.88 22.63
N ALA A 373 0.79 -7.90 22.35
CA ALA A 373 0.78 -8.59 21.07
C ALA A 373 -0.58 -9.26 20.79
N THR A 374 -1.18 -9.90 21.80
CA THR A 374 -2.49 -10.58 21.64
C THR A 374 -3.63 -9.59 21.39
N VAL A 375 -3.69 -8.49 22.15
CA VAL A 375 -4.74 -7.48 21.99
C VAL A 375 -4.58 -6.76 20.64
N THR A 376 -3.35 -6.37 20.29
CA THR A 376 -3.06 -5.70 19.01
C THR A 376 -3.40 -6.61 17.81
N GLY A 377 -3.03 -7.90 17.89
CA GLY A 377 -3.36 -8.88 16.85
C GLY A 377 -4.86 -9.13 16.69
N ASN A 378 -5.61 -9.24 17.80
CA ASN A 378 -7.07 -9.41 17.76
C ASN A 378 -7.77 -8.19 17.14
N SER A 379 -7.34 -6.98 17.50
CA SER A 379 -7.85 -5.73 16.92
C SER A 379 -7.54 -5.60 15.43
N MET A 380 -6.30 -5.94 15.03
CA MET A 380 -5.90 -5.98 13.62
C MET A 380 -6.79 -6.94 12.81
N LEU A 381 -6.98 -8.18 13.28
CA LEU A 381 -7.83 -9.17 12.61
C LEU A 381 -9.29 -8.73 12.51
N LYS A 382 -9.84 -8.10 13.57
CA LYS A 382 -11.21 -7.59 13.58
C LYS A 382 -11.43 -6.48 12.55
N MET A 383 -10.50 -5.53 12.42
CA MET A 383 -10.58 -4.47 11.40
C MET A 383 -10.40 -5.05 9.99
N THR A 384 -9.40 -5.91 9.80
CA THR A 384 -9.10 -6.55 8.51
C THR A 384 -10.24 -7.43 8.02
N ALA A 385 -10.91 -8.16 8.91
CA ALA A 385 -12.08 -8.97 8.56
C ALA A 385 -13.24 -8.13 8.01
N ILE A 386 -13.48 -6.94 8.57
CA ILE A 386 -14.51 -6.01 8.08
C ILE A 386 -14.05 -5.36 6.76
N LEU A 387 -12.75 -5.08 6.59
CA LEU A 387 -12.16 -4.55 5.34
C LEU A 387 -12.05 -5.58 4.20
N ASN A 388 -12.10 -6.88 4.50
CA ASN A 388 -12.06 -7.97 3.51
C ASN A 388 -13.40 -8.69 3.31
N GLU A 389 -14.48 -8.20 3.90
CA GLU A 389 -15.85 -8.70 3.64
C GLU A 389 -16.19 -8.46 2.14
N GLU A 390 -15.95 -9.48 1.28
CA GLU A 390 -16.39 -9.49 -0.13
C GLU A 390 -17.92 -9.38 -0.20
N ASP A 391 -18.46 -8.64 -1.17
CA ASP A 391 -19.90 -8.42 -1.45
C ASP A 391 -20.68 -9.70 -1.87
N ARG A 392 -20.26 -10.88 -1.40
CA ARG A 392 -20.67 -12.17 -1.96
C ARG A 392 -21.99 -12.76 -1.48
N ASP A 393 -22.64 -12.18 -0.48
CA ASP A 393 -23.92 -12.69 0.02
C ASP A 393 -25.05 -11.66 -0.08
N THR A 394 -25.27 -11.11 -1.27
CA THR A 394 -26.66 -10.78 -1.64
C THR A 394 -27.28 -12.00 -2.30
N ILE A 395 -27.92 -12.84 -1.47
CA ILE A 395 -28.95 -13.74 -1.98
C ILE A 395 -29.92 -12.84 -2.75
N PRO A 396 -30.10 -12.99 -4.07
CA PRO A 396 -31.10 -12.22 -4.77
C PRO A 396 -32.43 -12.49 -4.05
N PRO A 397 -33.19 -11.45 -3.64
CA PRO A 397 -34.49 -11.68 -3.05
C PRO A 397 -35.23 -12.58 -4.03
N SER A 398 -35.68 -13.74 -3.53
CA SER A 398 -36.43 -14.72 -4.29
C SER A 398 -37.44 -13.99 -5.18
N PRO A 399 -37.56 -14.33 -6.47
CA PRO A 399 -38.34 -13.55 -7.41
C PRO A 399 -39.79 -13.48 -6.91
N LEU A 400 -40.12 -12.36 -6.28
CA LEU A 400 -41.49 -12.03 -5.93
C LEU A 400 -42.25 -11.92 -7.25
N PRO A 401 -43.52 -12.36 -7.30
CA PRO A 401 -44.30 -12.40 -8.52
C PRO A 401 -44.24 -11.04 -9.22
N SER A 402 -43.95 -11.08 -10.52
CA SER A 402 -43.78 -9.93 -11.42
C SER A 402 -44.58 -8.71 -10.94
N ALA A 403 -43.86 -7.68 -10.51
CA ALA A 403 -44.47 -6.41 -10.17
C ALA A 403 -45.36 -5.95 -11.33
N SER A 404 -46.58 -5.51 -11.03
CA SER A 404 -47.46 -4.95 -12.05
C SER A 404 -46.73 -3.82 -12.80
N PRO A 405 -46.93 -3.64 -14.11
CA PRO A 405 -46.24 -2.61 -14.89
C PRO A 405 -46.35 -1.21 -14.27
N SER A 406 -47.44 -0.93 -13.54
CA SER A 406 -47.62 0.31 -12.76
C SER A 406 -46.54 0.54 -11.68
N LYS A 407 -46.06 -0.51 -11.01
CA LYS A 407 -45.10 -0.42 -9.91
C LYS A 407 -43.67 -0.24 -10.40
N ASP A 408 -43.33 -0.81 -11.55
CA ASP A 408 -42.02 -0.59 -12.19
C ASP A 408 -41.92 0.81 -12.82
N HIS A 409 -43.03 1.36 -13.33
CA HIS A 409 -43.08 2.77 -13.75
C HIS A 409 -42.90 3.74 -12.57
N LEU A 410 -43.53 3.50 -11.42
CA LEU A 410 -43.30 4.30 -10.20
C LEU A 410 -41.84 4.25 -9.73
N ARG A 411 -41.20 3.08 -9.81
CA ARG A 411 -39.76 2.93 -9.52
C ARG A 411 -38.89 3.73 -10.50
N SER A 412 -39.26 3.78 -11.78
CA SER A 412 -38.53 4.59 -12.76
C SER A 412 -38.65 6.10 -12.49
N GLN A 413 -39.81 6.57 -12.00
CA GLN A 413 -40.00 7.97 -11.59
C GLN A 413 -39.20 8.30 -10.33
N PHE A 414 -39.16 7.38 -9.36
CA PHE A 414 -38.35 7.55 -8.16
C PHE A 414 -36.84 7.64 -8.48
N ARG A 415 -36.36 6.89 -9.48
CA ARG A 415 -34.98 7.00 -9.97
C ARG A 415 -34.68 8.39 -10.55
N ARG A 416 -35.62 9.02 -11.26
CA ARG A 416 -35.47 10.39 -11.79
C ARG A 416 -35.40 11.44 -10.67
N LEU A 417 -36.21 11.26 -9.62
CA LEU A 417 -36.17 12.14 -8.45
C LEU A 417 -34.84 12.01 -7.67
N ASN A 418 -34.29 10.80 -7.60
CA ASN A 418 -32.94 10.58 -7.04
C ASN A 418 -31.84 11.21 -7.90
N SER A 419 -31.95 11.19 -9.24
CA SER A 419 -31.03 11.91 -10.14
C SER A 419 -31.03 13.41 -9.85
N LEU A 420 -32.22 14.00 -9.70
CA LEU A 420 -32.36 15.41 -9.33
C LEU A 420 -31.74 15.71 -7.95
N SER A 421 -31.98 14.86 -6.95
CA SER A 421 -31.37 14.99 -5.62
C SER A 421 -29.83 14.95 -5.68
N GLN A 422 -29.27 14.09 -6.53
CA GLN A 422 -27.83 13.98 -6.73
C GLN A 422 -27.25 15.22 -7.43
N GLY A 423 -27.93 15.74 -8.46
CA GLY A 423 -27.50 16.96 -9.13
C GLY A 423 -27.55 18.18 -8.21
N VAL A 424 -28.54 18.29 -7.31
CA VAL A 424 -28.60 19.35 -6.28
C VAL A 424 -27.42 19.27 -5.30
N ARG A 425 -27.02 18.06 -4.90
CA ARG A 425 -25.83 17.87 -4.03
C ARG A 425 -24.53 18.23 -4.75
N ALA A 426 -24.40 17.85 -6.02
CA ALA A 426 -23.25 18.22 -6.85
C ALA A 426 -23.15 19.74 -7.03
N LEU A 427 -24.27 20.42 -7.27
CA LEU A 427 -24.34 21.88 -7.35
C LEU A 427 -23.93 22.54 -6.02
N HIS A 428 -24.43 22.02 -4.89
CA HIS A 428 -24.07 22.51 -3.56
C HIS A 428 -22.57 22.39 -3.28
N ALA A 429 -21.95 21.25 -3.63
CA ALA A 429 -20.51 21.05 -3.50
C ALA A 429 -19.71 22.04 -4.37
N LYS A 430 -20.13 22.23 -5.64
CA LYS A 430 -19.48 23.16 -6.57
C LYS A 430 -19.57 24.61 -6.09
N MET A 431 -20.71 25.02 -5.55
CA MET A 431 -20.89 26.36 -4.97
C MET A 431 -20.01 26.58 -3.74
N HIS A 432 -19.83 25.56 -2.90
CA HIS A 432 -18.94 25.64 -1.74
C HIS A 432 -17.47 25.77 -2.15
N ILE A 433 -17.01 24.98 -3.14
CA ILE A 433 -15.64 25.05 -3.66
C ILE A 433 -15.37 26.41 -4.31
N ALA A 434 -16.30 26.90 -5.15
CA ALA A 434 -16.18 28.23 -5.76
C ALA A 434 -16.13 29.35 -4.72
N SER A 435 -16.88 29.22 -3.62
CA SER A 435 -16.82 30.17 -2.50
C SER A 435 -15.45 30.13 -1.80
N GLU A 436 -14.88 28.96 -1.58
CA GLU A 436 -13.57 28.82 -0.92
C GLU A 436 -12.42 29.33 -1.82
N GLU A 437 -12.48 29.03 -3.11
CA GLU A 437 -11.50 29.46 -4.11
C GLU A 437 -11.54 30.98 -4.34
N SER A 438 -12.73 31.58 -4.39
CA SER A 438 -12.89 33.04 -4.47
C SER A 438 -12.40 33.75 -3.20
N HIS A 439 -12.59 33.16 -2.01
CA HIS A 439 -12.01 33.67 -0.77
C HIS A 439 -10.48 33.59 -0.75
N ALA A 440 -9.89 32.50 -1.26
CA ALA A 440 -8.44 32.33 -1.30
C ALA A 440 -7.74 33.24 -2.34
N ASN A 441 -8.40 33.53 -3.46
CA ASN A 441 -7.89 34.42 -4.51
C ASN A 441 -8.05 35.91 -4.18
N LEU A 442 -8.97 36.27 -3.27
CA LEU A 442 -9.13 37.65 -2.77
C LEU A 442 -7.85 38.19 -2.11
N GLU A 443 -7.00 37.31 -1.58
CA GLU A 443 -5.77 37.68 -0.88
C GLU A 443 -4.51 37.71 -1.78
N ARG A 444 -4.56 37.20 -3.03
CA ARG A 444 -3.36 36.89 -3.82
C ARG A 444 -3.31 37.36 -5.28
N ALA A 445 -4.41 37.81 -5.90
CA ALA A 445 -4.46 37.99 -7.36
C ALA A 445 -4.69 39.44 -7.83
N ASP A 446 -4.27 39.73 -9.08
CA ASP A 446 -4.60 40.97 -9.81
C ASP A 446 -6.12 41.06 -10.08
N PRO A 447 -6.75 42.24 -9.96
CA PRO A 447 -8.20 42.41 -9.98
C PRO A 447 -8.87 41.94 -11.29
N ASP A 448 -8.20 42.09 -12.43
CA ASP A 448 -8.74 41.70 -13.74
C ASP A 448 -8.79 40.18 -13.93
N GLU A 449 -7.80 39.45 -13.39
CA GLU A 449 -7.75 37.98 -13.47
C GLU A 449 -8.76 37.35 -12.50
N PHE A 450 -8.92 37.96 -11.31
CA PHE A 450 -9.94 37.57 -10.34
C PHE A 450 -11.38 37.72 -10.89
N GLU A 451 -11.69 38.85 -11.55
CA GLU A 451 -13.02 39.08 -12.14
C GLU A 451 -13.34 38.06 -13.25
N SER A 452 -12.35 37.73 -14.09
CA SER A 452 -12.52 36.74 -15.16
C SER A 452 -12.77 35.32 -14.60
N ASN A 453 -12.02 34.89 -13.58
CA ASN A 453 -12.19 33.59 -12.95
C ASN A 453 -13.55 33.49 -12.24
N LEU A 454 -13.96 34.54 -11.54
CA LEU A 454 -15.26 34.59 -10.89
C LEU A 454 -16.40 34.48 -11.90
N LEU A 455 -16.32 35.19 -13.04
CA LEU A 455 -17.32 35.12 -14.10
C LEU A 455 -17.45 33.69 -14.68
N THR A 456 -16.32 33.01 -14.92
CA THR A 456 -16.35 31.62 -15.41
C THR A 456 -16.97 30.65 -14.40
N GLN A 457 -16.73 30.83 -13.10
CA GLN A 457 -17.36 30.04 -12.05
C GLN A 457 -18.88 30.26 -11.99
N TYR A 458 -19.34 31.51 -12.10
CA TYR A 458 -20.77 31.85 -12.14
C TYR A 458 -21.48 31.27 -13.37
N ASP A 459 -20.85 31.34 -14.55
CA ASP A 459 -21.40 30.74 -15.78
C ASP A 459 -21.53 29.21 -15.67
N SER A 460 -20.54 28.58 -15.04
CA SER A 460 -20.48 27.13 -14.79
C SER A 460 -21.53 26.67 -13.76
N ILE A 461 -21.81 27.47 -12.73
CA ILE A 461 -22.92 27.22 -11.80
C ILE A 461 -24.27 27.45 -12.51
N GLY A 462 -24.35 28.47 -13.36
CA GLY A 462 -25.54 28.78 -14.16
C GLY A 462 -25.91 27.69 -15.17
N SER A 463 -24.92 26.99 -15.75
CA SER A 463 -25.19 25.83 -16.63
C SER A 463 -25.77 24.64 -15.88
N ASP A 464 -25.27 24.36 -14.67
CA ASP A 464 -25.73 23.24 -13.85
C ASP A 464 -27.15 23.48 -13.32
N LEU A 465 -27.47 24.72 -12.93
CA LEU A 465 -28.84 25.12 -12.57
C LEU A 465 -29.82 24.95 -13.74
N ARG A 466 -29.42 25.33 -14.96
CA ARG A 466 -30.25 25.14 -16.16
C ARG A 466 -30.46 23.66 -16.48
N ALA A 467 -29.43 22.84 -16.35
CA ALA A 467 -29.53 21.39 -16.54
C ALA A 467 -30.45 20.73 -15.50
N LEU A 468 -30.32 21.11 -14.23
CA LEU A 468 -31.20 20.65 -13.14
C LEU A 468 -32.67 21.04 -13.37
N LEU A 469 -32.91 22.27 -13.80
CA LEU A 469 -34.24 22.77 -14.10
C LEU A 469 -34.85 22.00 -15.28
N GLN A 470 -34.06 21.71 -16.31
CA GLN A 470 -34.48 20.90 -17.46
C GLN A 470 -34.81 19.44 -17.05
N GLU A 471 -34.01 18.82 -16.18
CA GLU A 471 -34.31 17.48 -15.65
C GLU A 471 -35.60 17.48 -14.81
N TRP A 472 -35.82 18.51 -14.00
CA TRP A 472 -37.04 18.68 -13.22
C TRP A 472 -38.27 18.87 -14.11
N GLU A 473 -38.18 19.72 -15.14
CA GLU A 473 -39.26 19.94 -16.10
C GLU A 473 -39.58 18.66 -16.90
N ALA A 474 -38.56 17.92 -17.34
CA ALA A 474 -38.73 16.64 -18.02
C ALA A 474 -39.35 15.57 -17.11
N GLY A 475 -38.98 15.54 -15.82
CA GLY A 475 -39.60 14.68 -14.81
C GLY A 475 -41.07 15.02 -14.57
N LYS A 476 -41.38 16.31 -14.42
CA LYS A 476 -42.74 16.82 -14.24
C LYS A 476 -43.63 16.53 -15.46
N ALA A 477 -43.14 16.78 -16.68
CA ALA A 477 -43.86 16.52 -17.92
C ALA A 477 -44.17 15.01 -18.10
N ALA A 478 -43.24 14.14 -17.71
CA ALA A 478 -43.47 12.69 -17.72
C ALA A 478 -44.57 12.26 -16.73
N LEU A 479 -44.70 12.94 -15.59
CA LEU A 479 -45.75 12.69 -14.60
C LEU A 479 -47.14 13.15 -15.09
N VAL A 480 -47.22 14.34 -15.71
CA VAL A 480 -48.48 14.90 -16.25
C VAL A 480 -49.04 14.03 -17.37
N ASN A 481 -48.19 13.58 -18.29
CA ASN A 481 -48.58 12.69 -19.40
C ASN A 481 -49.12 11.32 -18.92
N GLN A 482 -48.82 10.91 -17.68
CA GLN A 482 -49.34 9.68 -17.08
C GLN A 482 -50.75 9.89 -16.49
N HIS A 483 -51.02 11.05 -15.90
CA HIS A 483 -52.34 11.40 -15.38
C HIS A 483 -53.39 11.40 -16.50
N ASP A 484 -53.03 11.91 -17.68
CA ASP A 484 -53.89 11.90 -18.88
C ASP A 484 -54.16 10.49 -19.45
N ARG A 485 -53.28 9.51 -19.20
CA ARG A 485 -53.52 8.11 -19.61
C ARG A 485 -54.42 7.36 -18.65
N LEU A 486 -54.37 7.68 -17.36
CA LEU A 486 -55.20 7.05 -16.33
C LEU A 486 -56.64 7.58 -16.38
N SER A 487 -56.85 8.84 -16.76
CA SER A 487 -58.20 9.42 -16.92
C SER A 487 -58.98 8.85 -18.12
N VAL A 488 -58.29 8.36 -19.16
CA VAL A 488 -58.92 7.78 -20.36
C VAL A 488 -59.24 6.29 -20.20
N GLY A 489 -58.59 5.59 -19.26
CA GLY A 489 -58.75 4.15 -19.04
C GLY A 489 -59.98 3.73 -18.23
N ASP A 490 -60.61 4.65 -17.50
CA ASP A 490 -61.59 4.32 -16.45
C ASP A 490 -63.06 4.26 -16.91
N ARG A 491 -63.31 4.23 -18.23
CA ARG A 491 -64.69 4.16 -18.78
C ARG A 491 -65.08 2.85 -19.46
N SER A 492 -64.29 1.78 -19.36
CA SER A 492 -64.70 0.50 -19.96
C SER A 492 -64.03 -0.76 -19.39
N ARG A 493 -64.62 -1.37 -18.34
CA ARG A 493 -65.00 -2.81 -18.25
C ARG A 493 -65.28 -3.28 -16.81
N PRO A 494 -66.21 -4.24 -16.60
CA PRO A 494 -66.64 -4.72 -15.28
C PRO A 494 -65.69 -5.79 -14.69
N PRO A 495 -65.72 -6.05 -13.36
CA PRO A 495 -64.75 -6.92 -12.70
C PRO A 495 -65.15 -8.39 -12.80
N SER A 496 -64.22 -9.28 -13.12
CA SER A 496 -64.45 -10.74 -13.15
C SER A 496 -63.58 -11.47 -12.14
N THR A 497 -64.28 -12.21 -11.28
CA THR A 497 -63.85 -13.05 -10.15
C THR A 497 -63.01 -14.28 -10.58
N PHE A 498 -62.08 -14.66 -9.71
CA PHE A 498 -61.14 -15.79 -9.79
C PHE A 498 -61.79 -17.18 -9.92
N LEU A 499 -61.31 -18.04 -10.84
CA LEU A 499 -61.30 -19.50 -10.70
C LEU A 499 -60.14 -20.16 -11.49
N LEU A 500 -59.56 -21.22 -10.88
CA LEU A 500 -58.40 -22.04 -11.27
C LEU A 500 -58.67 -23.00 -12.46
N PRO A 501 -57.64 -23.49 -13.18
CA PRO A 501 -57.82 -24.44 -14.28
C PRO A 501 -57.71 -25.90 -13.80
N MET A 502 -58.70 -26.73 -14.14
CA MET A 502 -58.57 -28.20 -14.14
C MET A 502 -58.53 -28.73 -15.58
N SER A 503 -57.71 -29.75 -15.78
CA SER A 503 -57.35 -30.44 -17.01
C SER A 503 -58.51 -31.19 -17.71
N PRO A 504 -58.38 -31.54 -19.00
CA PRO A 504 -59.50 -31.91 -19.87
C PRO A 504 -59.77 -33.41 -19.90
N THR A 505 -61.04 -33.77 -20.12
CA THR A 505 -61.44 -35.05 -20.72
C THR A 505 -62.50 -34.81 -21.79
N PRO A 506 -62.56 -35.65 -22.86
CA PRO A 506 -63.27 -35.32 -24.08
C PRO A 506 -64.65 -35.98 -24.17
N SER A 507 -65.44 -35.47 -25.10
CA SER A 507 -66.35 -36.22 -26.01
C SER A 507 -67.84 -35.83 -25.95
N LEU A 508 -68.37 -35.74 -27.16
CA LEU A 508 -69.73 -36.06 -27.59
C LEU A 508 -70.85 -35.01 -27.44
N GLY A 509 -71.14 -34.36 -28.57
CA GLY A 509 -72.46 -34.44 -29.23
C GLY A 509 -73.61 -33.60 -28.67
N GLY A 510 -74.24 -32.82 -29.56
CA GLY A 510 -75.63 -32.38 -29.35
C GLY A 510 -75.94 -30.98 -29.84
N SER A 511 -76.52 -30.90 -31.03
CA SER A 511 -77.19 -29.74 -31.60
C SER A 511 -78.60 -29.52 -31.02
N THR A 512 -78.96 -28.28 -30.67
CA THR A 512 -80.33 -27.71 -30.65
C THR A 512 -80.17 -26.18 -30.71
N ALA A 513 -80.45 -25.50 -31.82
CA ALA A 513 -81.75 -24.97 -32.30
C ALA A 513 -82.35 -23.89 -31.36
N VAL A 514 -82.30 -22.61 -31.76
CA VAL A 514 -83.44 -21.75 -32.22
C VAL A 514 -84.15 -21.08 -31.00
N GLU A 515 -84.33 -19.77 -30.87
CA GLU A 515 -85.30 -18.90 -31.58
C GLU A 515 -85.24 -17.46 -31.02
N GLY A 516 -85.35 -16.40 -31.83
CA GLY A 516 -85.50 -15.02 -31.35
C GLY A 516 -85.39 -13.94 -32.45
N SER A 517 -86.42 -13.09 -32.57
CA SER A 517 -86.87 -12.36 -33.77
C SER A 517 -86.10 -11.07 -34.15
N PRO A 518 -86.04 -10.67 -35.46
CA PRO A 518 -85.28 -9.50 -35.95
C PRO A 518 -85.71 -8.12 -35.42
N THR A 519 -86.85 -8.03 -34.75
CA THR A 519 -87.39 -6.76 -34.21
C THR A 519 -86.74 -6.34 -32.88
N ASP A 520 -86.12 -7.27 -32.14
CA ASP A 520 -85.44 -6.94 -30.87
C ASP A 520 -84.03 -6.37 -31.08
N ALA A 521 -83.39 -6.67 -32.22
CA ALA A 521 -82.09 -6.09 -32.56
C ALA A 521 -82.18 -4.61 -32.96
N LEU A 522 -83.34 -4.14 -33.42
CA LEU A 522 -83.55 -2.77 -33.91
C LEU A 522 -83.93 -1.77 -32.79
N LYS A 523 -84.50 -2.27 -31.68
CA LYS A 523 -84.76 -1.45 -30.47
C LYS A 523 -83.51 -1.14 -29.65
N ALA A 524 -82.47 -1.97 -29.73
CA ALA A 524 -81.20 -1.73 -29.03
C ALA A 524 -80.27 -0.71 -29.74
N LEU A 525 -80.58 -0.37 -31.00
CA LEU A 525 -79.74 0.47 -31.86
C LEU A 525 -80.21 1.94 -32.00
N THR A 526 -81.40 2.27 -31.49
CA THR A 526 -81.98 3.63 -31.63
C THR A 526 -82.33 4.16 -30.25
N GLY A 527 -81.37 4.78 -29.57
CA GLY A 527 -81.56 5.31 -28.22
C GLY A 527 -82.46 6.55 -28.19
N GLU A 528 -83.50 6.52 -27.36
CA GLU A 528 -84.25 7.64 -26.75
C GLU A 528 -85.25 7.01 -25.74
N GLY A 529 -85.48 7.46 -24.51
CA GLY A 529 -85.08 8.67 -23.81
C GLY A 529 -85.23 8.58 -22.28
N ARG A 530 -84.73 9.65 -21.65
CA ARG A 530 -84.79 10.18 -20.26
C ARG A 530 -86.21 10.16 -19.62
N PRO A 531 -86.42 10.45 -18.29
CA PRO A 531 -85.76 11.51 -17.49
C PRO A 531 -85.61 11.36 -15.95
N ASP A 532 -84.90 12.37 -15.41
CA ASP A 532 -84.99 13.07 -14.11
C ASP A 532 -84.88 12.35 -12.76
N LEU A 533 -83.99 12.89 -11.90
CA LEU A 533 -84.38 13.63 -10.70
C LEU A 533 -83.17 14.32 -10.00
N THR A 534 -83.24 15.67 -9.93
CA THR A 534 -82.98 16.57 -8.77
C THR A 534 -81.57 16.67 -8.16
N GLN A 535 -80.89 17.83 -8.31
CA GLN A 535 -80.77 18.96 -7.33
C GLN A 535 -79.66 18.71 -6.27
N THR A 536 -78.79 19.64 -5.84
CA THR A 536 -78.83 21.12 -5.70
C THR A 536 -77.42 21.58 -5.23
N TYR A 537 -76.96 22.77 -5.72
CA TYR A 537 -76.11 23.88 -5.15
C TYR A 537 -75.07 23.60 -4.02
N ASP A 538 -73.90 24.24 -3.93
CA ASP A 538 -73.53 25.68 -4.02
C ASP A 538 -72.09 25.92 -4.55
N ASP A 539 -71.94 26.88 -5.48
CA ASP A 539 -71.14 28.13 -5.51
C ASP A 539 -69.85 28.25 -4.65
N GLU A 540 -68.79 29.01 -4.96
CA GLU A 540 -68.32 29.88 -6.07
C GLU A 540 -66.84 30.21 -5.70
N GLU A 541 -65.94 30.39 -6.66
CA GLU A 541 -65.01 31.54 -6.68
C GLU A 541 -64.17 31.58 -7.97
N ILE A 542 -64.16 32.77 -8.56
CA ILE A 542 -63.66 33.19 -9.86
C ILE A 542 -62.17 33.52 -9.76
N PHE A 543 -61.36 33.17 -10.77
CA PHE A 543 -60.36 34.11 -11.31
C PHE A 543 -60.17 33.91 -12.82
N GLU A 544 -60.45 35.00 -13.53
CA GLU A 544 -60.39 35.24 -14.96
C GLU A 544 -58.93 35.42 -15.43
N ALA A 545 -58.51 34.71 -16.47
CA ALA A 545 -57.27 34.99 -17.18
C ALA A 545 -57.52 35.05 -18.69
N VAL A 546 -57.23 36.23 -19.21
CA VAL A 546 -57.39 36.76 -20.57
C VAL A 546 -56.82 35.84 -21.65
N VAL A 547 -57.64 35.56 -22.67
CA VAL A 547 -57.24 34.88 -23.91
C VAL A 547 -56.87 35.92 -24.97
N LEU A 548 -55.68 35.80 -25.56
CA LEU A 548 -55.36 36.35 -26.89
C LEU A 548 -55.23 35.19 -27.90
N PRO A 549 -55.68 35.37 -29.16
CA PRO A 549 -56.07 34.25 -30.02
C PRO A 549 -54.88 33.68 -30.80
N ALA A 550 -54.65 32.37 -30.67
CA ALA A 550 -53.72 31.66 -31.55
C ALA A 550 -54.40 31.30 -32.87
N SER A 551 -53.83 31.86 -33.93
CA SER A 551 -54.10 31.63 -35.34
C SER A 551 -54.26 30.16 -35.71
N ARG A 552 -55.38 29.93 -36.41
CA ARG A 552 -55.77 28.76 -37.20
C ARG A 552 -54.66 28.31 -38.15
N ASN A 553 -54.02 27.17 -37.86
CA ASN A 553 -53.34 26.37 -38.88
C ASN A 553 -53.80 24.92 -38.88
N LYS A 554 -54.18 24.51 -40.09
CA LYS A 554 -55.03 23.40 -40.49
C LYS A 554 -54.20 22.10 -40.51
N ARG A 555 -54.30 21.24 -39.48
CA ARG A 555 -53.88 19.83 -39.61
C ARG A 555 -55.01 19.03 -40.24
N MET A 556 -54.82 18.66 -41.50
CA MET A 556 -55.66 17.71 -42.24
C MET A 556 -55.77 16.41 -41.44
N SER A 557 -57.00 15.96 -41.20
CA SER A 557 -57.25 14.64 -40.65
C SER A 557 -56.86 13.59 -41.68
N LEU A 558 -55.89 12.76 -41.28
CA LEU A 558 -55.39 11.63 -42.05
C LEU A 558 -56.56 10.69 -42.38
N THR A 559 -56.81 10.45 -43.67
CA THR A 559 -57.98 9.70 -44.13
C THR A 559 -57.89 8.24 -43.69
N ARG A 560 -59.04 7.55 -43.62
CA ARG A 560 -59.16 6.16 -43.12
C ARG A 560 -58.20 5.19 -43.82
N ASP A 561 -57.95 5.40 -45.11
CA ASP A 561 -57.07 4.53 -45.90
C ASP A 561 -55.59 4.78 -45.60
N GLU A 562 -55.21 6.03 -45.31
CA GLU A 562 -53.84 6.37 -44.93
C GLU A 562 -53.51 5.87 -43.51
N ARG A 563 -54.53 5.79 -42.62
CA ARG A 563 -54.39 5.11 -41.31
C ARG A 563 -54.23 3.59 -41.46
N LEU A 564 -54.98 2.97 -42.38
CA LEU A 564 -54.85 1.52 -42.63
C LEU A 564 -53.49 1.16 -43.26
N ALA A 565 -52.95 2.03 -44.13
CA ALA A 565 -51.64 1.85 -44.73
C ALA A 565 -50.52 1.90 -43.68
N ARG A 566 -50.54 2.89 -42.77
CA ARG A 566 -49.58 2.97 -41.66
C ARG A 566 -49.66 1.78 -40.71
N VAL A 567 -50.87 1.31 -40.39
CA VAL A 567 -51.01 0.13 -39.52
C VAL A 567 -50.50 -1.14 -40.19
N ARG A 568 -50.65 -1.27 -41.53
CA ARG A 568 -50.03 -2.37 -42.27
C ARG A 568 -48.51 -2.26 -42.31
N GLU A 569 -47.99 -1.05 -42.49
CA GLU A 569 -46.54 -0.79 -42.49
C GLU A 569 -45.91 -1.09 -41.12
N ASP A 570 -46.56 -0.69 -40.03
CA ASP A 570 -46.09 -0.98 -38.66
C ASP A 570 -46.13 -2.48 -38.35
N ARG A 571 -47.16 -3.20 -38.82
CA ARG A 571 -47.21 -4.67 -38.69
C ARG A 571 -46.13 -5.36 -39.51
N ALA A 572 -45.81 -4.85 -40.70
CA ALA A 572 -44.72 -5.37 -41.51
C ALA A 572 -43.36 -5.12 -40.84
N ARG A 573 -43.13 -3.93 -40.29
CA ARG A 573 -41.90 -3.62 -39.52
C ARG A 573 -41.76 -4.50 -38.29
N GLN A 574 -42.83 -4.72 -37.53
CA GLN A 574 -42.81 -5.65 -36.38
C GLN A 574 -42.57 -7.10 -36.78
N ALA A 575 -43.10 -7.55 -37.93
CA ALA A 575 -42.83 -8.89 -38.45
C ALA A 575 -41.35 -9.06 -38.80
N THR A 576 -40.76 -8.10 -39.52
CA THR A 576 -39.32 -8.15 -39.87
C THR A 576 -38.40 -8.06 -38.63
N ALA A 577 -38.80 -7.32 -37.59
CA ALA A 577 -38.06 -7.26 -36.33
C ALA A 577 -38.11 -8.59 -35.57
N ARG A 578 -39.26 -9.27 -35.54
CA ARG A 578 -39.37 -10.62 -34.96
C ARG A 578 -38.55 -11.64 -35.73
N GLU A 579 -38.56 -11.57 -37.06
CA GLU A 579 -37.80 -12.48 -37.91
C GLU A 579 -36.27 -12.33 -37.70
N LYS A 580 -35.78 -11.11 -37.44
CA LYS A 580 -34.38 -10.87 -37.03
C LYS A 580 -34.04 -11.45 -35.65
N VAL A 581 -34.95 -11.36 -34.69
CA VAL A 581 -34.78 -11.95 -33.34
C VAL A 581 -34.83 -13.48 -33.40
N ASP A 582 -35.70 -14.05 -34.23
CA ASP A 582 -35.80 -15.49 -34.43
C ASP A 582 -34.58 -16.06 -35.18
N ALA A 583 -34.02 -15.30 -36.14
CA ALA A 583 -32.76 -15.63 -36.80
C ALA A 583 -31.55 -15.63 -35.84
N SER A 584 -31.50 -14.66 -34.91
CA SER A 584 -30.48 -14.61 -33.84
C SER A 584 -30.57 -15.81 -32.88
N ASN A 585 -31.79 -16.27 -32.57
CA ASN A 585 -32.00 -17.40 -31.65
C ASN A 585 -31.77 -18.77 -32.28
N ASN A 586 -31.71 -18.89 -33.61
CA ASN A 586 -31.50 -20.18 -34.28
C ASN A 586 -30.03 -20.63 -34.21
N MET A 587 -29.07 -19.69 -34.28
CA MET A 587 -27.64 -19.97 -34.07
C MET A 587 -27.32 -20.47 -32.66
N LEU A 588 -27.95 -19.87 -31.64
CA LEU A 588 -27.78 -20.26 -30.23
C LEU A 588 -28.35 -21.65 -29.95
N LYS A 589 -29.45 -22.03 -30.62
CA LYS A 589 -30.06 -23.38 -30.51
C LYS A 589 -29.22 -24.44 -31.22
N GLU A 590 -28.58 -24.12 -32.34
CA GLU A 590 -27.62 -25.03 -32.98
C GLU A 590 -26.37 -25.25 -32.11
N LEU A 591 -25.83 -24.19 -31.51
CA LEU A 591 -24.70 -24.30 -30.57
C LEU A 591 -25.08 -25.10 -29.30
N GLU A 592 -26.30 -24.92 -28.78
CA GLU A 592 -26.77 -25.69 -27.62
C GLU A 592 -26.98 -27.18 -27.95
N MET A 593 -27.42 -27.51 -29.18
CA MET A 593 -27.51 -28.91 -29.65
C MET A 593 -26.13 -29.56 -29.82
N VAL A 594 -25.13 -28.82 -30.31
CA VAL A 594 -23.75 -29.32 -30.48
C VAL A 594 -23.09 -29.55 -29.11
N ILE A 595 -23.36 -28.70 -28.12
CA ILE A 595 -22.87 -28.86 -26.74
C ILE A 595 -23.53 -30.06 -26.04
N LYS A 596 -24.82 -30.32 -26.29
CA LYS A 596 -25.55 -31.49 -25.75
C LYS A 596 -25.14 -32.83 -26.38
N GLN A 597 -24.50 -32.86 -27.54
CA GLN A 597 -24.10 -34.09 -28.24
C GLN A 597 -22.67 -34.57 -27.95
N ARG A 598 -21.92 -33.93 -27.05
CA ARG A 598 -20.58 -34.41 -26.65
C ARG A 598 -20.69 -35.57 -25.65
N PRO A 599 -20.15 -36.78 -25.92
CA PRO A 599 -20.16 -37.87 -24.95
C PRO A 599 -19.16 -37.57 -23.81
N GLY A 600 -19.66 -37.53 -22.58
CA GLY A 600 -18.88 -37.26 -21.37
C GLY A 600 -18.05 -38.45 -20.88
N ASN A 601 -16.80 -38.20 -20.50
CA ASN A 601 -15.96 -39.20 -19.84
C ASN A 601 -15.83 -38.88 -18.35
N ASN A 602 -16.50 -39.70 -17.54
CA ASN A 602 -16.47 -39.71 -16.08
C ASN A 602 -15.24 -40.47 -15.56
N SER A 603 -14.54 -39.92 -14.57
CA SER A 603 -13.91 -40.76 -13.54
C SER A 603 -13.88 -40.04 -12.20
N ALA A 604 -14.59 -40.64 -11.24
CA ALA A 604 -14.89 -40.14 -9.91
C ALA A 604 -13.76 -40.40 -8.89
N LYS A 605 -13.76 -39.57 -7.84
CA LYS A 605 -13.09 -39.81 -6.55
C LYS A 605 -13.73 -41.02 -5.84
N ARG A 606 -12.89 -41.91 -5.26
CA ARG A 606 -13.26 -42.75 -4.10
C ARG A 606 -12.07 -42.90 -3.15
N THR A 607 -12.35 -42.65 -1.88
CA THR A 607 -11.55 -42.96 -0.69
C THR A 607 -11.95 -44.35 -0.17
N CYS A 608 -11.00 -45.21 0.22
CA CYS A 608 -10.99 -45.95 1.50
C CYS A 608 -9.75 -46.87 1.66
N CYS A 609 -9.46 -47.18 2.91
CA CYS A 609 -8.26 -47.74 3.51
C CYS A 609 -7.97 -49.25 3.29
N LEU A 610 -6.75 -49.62 3.74
CA LEU A 610 -6.33 -50.85 4.45
C LEU A 610 -5.46 -51.91 3.71
N PHE A 611 -4.19 -51.96 4.17
CA PHE A 611 -3.38 -53.13 4.57
C PHE A 611 -2.73 -54.13 3.57
N HIS A 612 -1.38 -54.12 3.64
CA HIS A 612 -0.41 -55.25 3.72
C HIS A 612 -0.06 -56.16 2.52
N LEU A 613 1.25 -56.13 2.16
CA LEU A 613 2.27 -57.21 2.27
C LEU A 613 3.08 -57.55 0.99
N LEU A 614 4.42 -57.51 1.17
CA LEU A 614 5.52 -58.24 0.49
C LEU A 614 5.87 -57.80 -0.96
N SER A 615 7.10 -57.82 -1.48
CA SER A 615 8.49 -57.96 -1.02
C SER A 615 9.37 -57.87 -2.30
N ASN A 616 10.67 -57.61 -2.12
CA ASN A 616 11.82 -57.72 -3.06
C ASN A 616 12.11 -56.52 -4.00
N THR A 617 13.23 -55.77 -3.86
CA THR A 617 14.69 -56.08 -3.98
C THR A 617 15.11 -56.43 -5.42
N TYR A 618 16.21 -55.97 -6.07
CA TYR A 618 17.48 -55.25 -5.80
C TYR A 618 18.11 -54.89 -7.23
N PRO A 619 19.42 -54.60 -7.47
CA PRO A 619 20.01 -53.24 -7.67
C PRO A 619 21.02 -53.14 -8.86
N ILE A 620 21.72 -52.00 -9.07
CA ILE A 620 23.08 -51.89 -9.71
C ILE A 620 23.67 -50.50 -9.31
N HIS A 621 24.98 -50.19 -9.20
CA HIS A 621 26.17 -50.71 -8.52
C HIS A 621 27.28 -49.65 -8.76
N CYS A 622 28.06 -49.27 -7.74
CA CYS A 622 29.32 -48.51 -7.85
C CYS A 622 30.53 -49.46 -8.00
N PRO A 623 31.69 -48.96 -8.48
CA PRO A 623 33.01 -49.52 -8.13
C PRO A 623 34.01 -48.39 -7.74
N HIS A 624 35.19 -48.57 -7.12
CA HIS A 624 35.80 -49.52 -6.18
C HIS A 624 37.10 -48.81 -5.70
N LEU A 625 37.51 -49.04 -4.46
CA LEU A 625 38.84 -48.71 -3.91
C LEU A 625 39.91 -49.71 -4.41
N PRO A 626 41.23 -49.45 -4.22
CA PRO A 626 41.93 -50.32 -3.27
C PRO A 626 43.03 -49.65 -2.41
N THR A 627 43.29 -50.32 -1.29
CA THR A 627 44.21 -50.04 -0.18
C THR A 627 45.63 -50.59 -0.45
N THR A 628 46.70 -49.91 -0.01
CA THR A 628 47.97 -50.55 0.42
C THR A 628 48.75 -49.70 1.44
N PHE A 629 49.41 -50.41 2.37
CA PHE A 629 50.25 -49.98 3.50
C PHE A 629 51.64 -49.43 3.08
N LEU A 630 52.27 -48.54 3.88
CA LEU A 630 53.63 -48.69 4.45
C LEU A 630 54.18 -47.39 5.13
N THR A 631 54.44 -47.50 6.43
CA THR A 631 55.59 -47.01 7.25
C THR A 631 56.17 -45.58 7.15
N SER A 632 56.21 -44.94 8.33
CA SER A 632 57.38 -44.30 8.99
C SER A 632 58.09 -43.11 8.31
N LYS A 633 58.02 -41.91 8.92
CA LYS A 633 59.17 -41.23 9.56
C LYS A 633 58.85 -39.84 10.10
N THR A 634 59.35 -39.64 11.31
CA THR A 634 59.60 -38.43 12.10
C THR A 634 60.52 -37.42 11.41
N LEU A 635 60.33 -36.12 11.70
CA LEU A 635 61.29 -35.00 11.85
C LEU A 635 60.60 -33.69 11.40
N TYR A 636 60.76 -32.47 11.94
CA TYR A 636 61.27 -31.86 13.19
C TYR A 636 61.35 -30.34 12.86
N LEU A 637 60.78 -29.45 13.69
CA LEU A 637 61.17 -28.02 13.94
C LEU A 637 61.10 -26.95 12.81
N PRO A 638 61.15 -25.63 13.14
CA PRO A 638 60.64 -24.93 14.33
C PRO A 638 59.98 -23.56 14.07
N SER A 639 59.32 -23.08 15.11
CA SER A 639 58.97 -21.69 15.42
C SER A 639 60.17 -20.83 15.85
N SER A 640 60.24 -19.56 15.42
CA SER A 640 60.83 -18.37 16.11
C SER A 640 61.20 -17.28 15.08
N PHE A 641 61.34 -15.98 15.33
CA PHE A 641 60.80 -15.00 16.29
C PHE A 641 61.03 -13.62 15.60
N PHE A 642 60.13 -12.64 15.79
CA PHE A 642 60.33 -11.18 15.83
C PHE A 642 61.27 -10.45 14.84
N THR A 643 60.75 -9.46 14.08
CA THR A 643 60.87 -8.02 14.40
C THR A 643 60.27 -7.14 13.29
N THR A 644 59.57 -6.13 13.76
CA THR A 644 58.87 -5.02 13.12
C THR A 644 59.71 -4.16 12.16
N HIS A 645 59.11 -3.79 11.03
CA HIS A 645 59.26 -2.44 10.45
C HIS A 645 57.89 -1.95 10.00
N PHE A 646 57.33 -1.05 10.79
CA PHE A 646 56.10 -0.31 10.53
C PHE A 646 56.38 0.70 9.41
N LYS A 647 55.72 0.55 8.27
CA LYS A 647 55.61 1.60 7.24
C LYS A 647 54.13 1.75 6.98
N TYR A 648 53.54 2.81 7.53
CA TYR A 648 52.14 3.17 7.29
C TYR A 648 51.94 3.43 5.78
N PRO A 649 51.01 2.73 5.09
CA PRO A 649 50.28 3.36 4.02
C PRO A 649 49.06 4.05 4.62
N ASN A 650 48.90 5.34 4.31
CA ASN A 650 47.67 6.09 4.54
C ASN A 650 46.48 5.29 4.01
N THR A 651 45.67 4.75 4.91
CA THR A 651 44.33 4.27 4.58
C THR A 651 43.43 5.48 4.42
N HIS A 652 43.43 6.08 3.23
CA HIS A 652 42.21 6.71 2.76
C HIS A 652 41.16 5.58 2.67
N LYS A 653 40.12 5.68 3.50
CA LYS A 653 38.89 4.91 3.32
C LYS A 653 38.33 5.26 1.94
N THR A 654 38.63 4.47 0.92
CA THR A 654 37.77 4.38 -0.27
C THR A 654 36.82 3.22 -0.04
N ILE A 655 35.70 3.53 0.61
CA ILE A 655 34.54 2.62 0.61
C ILE A 655 33.77 2.99 -0.67
N LYS A 656 34.15 2.41 -1.82
CA LYS A 656 33.38 2.60 -3.06
C LYS A 656 32.36 1.46 -3.16
N MET A 657 31.07 1.76 -3.31
CA MET A 657 30.03 0.72 -3.40
C MET A 657 29.26 0.68 -4.73
N LEU A 658 29.53 1.60 -5.67
CA LEU A 658 29.29 1.46 -7.11
C LEU A 658 30.36 2.22 -7.90
N GLU A 659 30.96 1.58 -8.91
CA GLU A 659 31.86 2.20 -9.90
C GLU A 659 31.57 1.61 -11.29
N ALA A 660 30.98 2.42 -12.17
CA ALA A 660 30.61 2.00 -13.53
C ALA A 660 31.19 2.97 -14.56
N ARG A 661 32.13 2.51 -15.39
CA ARG A 661 32.81 3.32 -16.41
C ARG A 661 32.32 2.96 -17.81
N LEU A 662 31.70 3.91 -18.50
CA LEU A 662 31.28 3.83 -19.90
C LEU A 662 32.34 4.47 -20.79
N GLU A 663 32.76 3.76 -21.84
CA GLU A 663 33.74 4.28 -22.82
C GLU A 663 33.23 5.50 -23.57
N GLN A 664 31.91 5.54 -23.85
CA GLN A 664 31.27 6.65 -24.56
C GLN A 664 30.13 7.24 -23.73
N ALA A 665 30.32 8.48 -23.24
CA ALA A 665 29.28 9.24 -22.54
C ALA A 665 28.06 9.53 -23.43
N SER A 666 28.24 9.54 -24.76
CA SER A 666 27.15 9.75 -25.71
C SER A 666 26.04 8.72 -25.61
N LEU A 667 26.34 7.47 -25.19
CA LEU A 667 25.34 6.42 -25.02
C LEU A 667 24.31 6.82 -23.95
N LEU A 668 24.77 7.12 -22.72
CA LEU A 668 23.88 7.51 -21.63
C LEU A 668 23.15 8.83 -21.94
N LYS A 669 23.82 9.78 -22.60
CA LYS A 669 23.21 11.05 -23.04
C LYS A 669 22.03 10.82 -23.98
N ARG A 670 22.19 9.96 -24.99
CA ARG A 670 21.12 9.62 -25.94
C ARG A 670 19.99 8.84 -25.27
N VAL A 671 20.30 7.97 -24.31
CA VAL A 671 19.28 7.23 -23.53
C VAL A 671 18.45 8.19 -22.69
N VAL A 672 19.09 9.05 -21.90
CA VAL A 672 18.41 10.06 -21.07
C VAL A 672 17.58 11.02 -21.92
N ASP A 673 18.10 11.46 -23.07
CA ASP A 673 17.37 12.31 -24.01
C ASP A 673 16.11 11.65 -24.59
N ALA A 674 16.09 10.31 -24.71
CA ALA A 674 14.93 9.57 -25.18
C ALA A 674 13.83 9.39 -24.13
N ILE A 675 14.19 9.31 -22.84
CA ILE A 675 13.26 9.00 -21.74
C ILE A 675 12.73 10.23 -20.99
N LYS A 676 13.48 11.34 -20.97
CA LYS A 676 13.16 12.54 -20.15
C LYS A 676 11.80 13.19 -20.42
N ASP A 677 11.23 12.97 -21.60
CA ASP A 677 9.94 13.56 -21.99
C ASP A 677 8.76 12.64 -21.62
N LEU A 678 9.05 11.40 -21.23
CA LEU A 678 8.05 10.45 -20.71
C LEU A 678 8.01 10.45 -19.18
N VAL A 679 9.19 10.51 -18.55
CA VAL A 679 9.36 10.38 -17.10
C VAL A 679 10.26 11.51 -16.61
N GLN A 680 9.87 12.16 -15.51
CA GLN A 680 10.66 13.23 -14.90
C GLN A 680 11.68 12.69 -13.90
N ASP A 681 11.25 11.73 -13.07
CA ASP A 681 12.01 11.15 -11.97
C ASP A 681 12.00 9.61 -12.09
N CYS A 682 13.16 8.98 -11.97
CA CYS A 682 13.27 7.52 -12.09
C CYS A 682 14.40 6.95 -11.23
N ASN A 683 14.28 5.67 -10.86
CA ASN A 683 15.36 4.93 -10.23
C ASN A 683 16.23 4.21 -11.26
N PHE A 684 17.55 4.34 -11.10
CA PHE A 684 18.53 3.49 -11.76
C PHE A 684 18.96 2.39 -10.78
N ASP A 685 18.51 1.18 -11.03
CA ASP A 685 18.83 0.01 -10.21
C ASP A 685 20.15 -0.58 -10.67
N CYS A 686 21.16 -0.43 -9.83
CA CYS A 686 22.49 -0.97 -10.07
C CYS A 686 22.61 -2.31 -9.37
N ASN A 687 22.90 -3.37 -10.11
CA ASN A 687 23.12 -4.72 -9.59
C ASN A 687 24.35 -5.37 -10.27
N ASP A 688 24.71 -6.59 -9.88
CA ASP A 688 25.86 -7.31 -10.46
C ASP A 688 25.73 -7.56 -11.97
N SER A 689 24.50 -7.64 -12.48
CA SER A 689 24.23 -7.87 -13.91
C SER A 689 24.35 -6.61 -14.76
N GLY A 690 24.23 -5.43 -14.15
CA GLY A 690 24.31 -4.14 -14.83
C GLY A 690 23.42 -3.08 -14.20
N ILE A 691 23.11 -2.04 -14.98
CA ILE A 691 22.24 -0.94 -14.58
C ILE A 691 20.91 -1.09 -15.32
N ALA A 692 19.82 -1.19 -14.56
CA ALA A 692 18.46 -1.23 -15.09
C ALA A 692 17.69 0.04 -14.70
N LEU A 693 16.68 0.36 -15.49
CA LEU A 693 15.72 1.43 -15.19
C LEU A 693 14.36 0.97 -15.67
N GLN A 694 13.35 1.11 -14.83
CA GLN A 694 11.97 0.84 -15.20
C GLN A 694 11.08 1.94 -14.65
N ALA A 695 10.28 2.58 -15.51
CA ALA A 695 9.39 3.65 -15.08
C ALA A 695 8.12 3.74 -15.94
N MET A 696 7.03 4.19 -15.32
CA MET A 696 5.77 4.50 -16.01
C MET A 696 5.65 6.00 -16.25
N ASP A 697 4.91 6.38 -17.29
CA ASP A 697 4.53 7.78 -17.51
C ASP A 697 3.43 8.23 -16.55
N ASN A 698 3.19 9.55 -16.45
CA ASN A 698 2.17 10.12 -15.55
C ASN A 698 0.74 9.63 -15.82
N SER A 699 0.44 9.13 -17.03
CA SER A 699 -0.88 8.59 -17.36
C SER A 699 -1.00 7.07 -17.15
N HIS A 700 0.10 6.39 -16.80
CA HIS A 700 0.19 4.94 -16.67
C HIS A 700 -0.17 4.16 -17.95
N VAL A 701 0.00 4.77 -19.12
CA VAL A 701 -0.30 4.17 -20.44
C VAL A 701 0.97 3.66 -21.13
N ALA A 702 2.12 4.25 -20.81
CA ALA A 702 3.41 3.90 -21.37
C ALA A 702 4.40 3.51 -20.26
N LEU A 703 5.15 2.44 -20.50
CA LEU A 703 6.23 1.97 -19.61
C LEU A 703 7.55 1.95 -20.38
N VAL A 704 8.60 2.48 -19.77
CA VAL A 704 9.97 2.37 -20.27
C VAL A 704 10.74 1.37 -19.43
N SER A 705 11.49 0.49 -20.11
CA SER A 705 12.40 -0.46 -19.50
C SER A 705 13.74 -0.38 -20.23
N MET A 706 14.79 -0.04 -19.50
CA MET A 706 16.16 0.05 -19.99
C MET A 706 17.01 -0.97 -19.22
N LEU A 707 17.88 -1.67 -19.94
CA LEU A 707 18.90 -2.53 -19.35
C LEU A 707 20.23 -2.30 -20.04
N LEU A 708 21.25 -1.93 -19.27
CA LEU A 708 22.66 -1.89 -19.67
C LEU A 708 23.40 -2.99 -18.93
N ARG A 709 23.88 -4.03 -19.63
CA ARG A 709 24.61 -5.13 -18.98
C ARG A 709 25.99 -4.67 -18.52
N ALA A 710 26.51 -5.31 -17.48
CA ALA A 710 27.84 -5.08 -16.93
C ALA A 710 28.97 -5.15 -17.99
N GLU A 711 28.80 -5.99 -19.02
CA GLU A 711 29.72 -6.12 -20.17
C GLU A 711 29.88 -4.82 -20.97
N GLY A 712 28.91 -3.89 -20.87
CA GLY A 712 28.97 -2.57 -21.51
C GLY A 712 29.85 -1.56 -20.79
N PHE A 713 30.42 -1.91 -19.63
CA PHE A 713 31.20 -1.00 -18.79
C PHE A 713 32.61 -1.57 -18.55
N SER A 714 33.61 -0.69 -18.50
CA SER A 714 35.03 -1.04 -18.36
C SER A 714 35.76 -0.04 -17.46
N PRO A 715 35.91 -0.31 -16.13
CA PRO A 715 35.36 -1.44 -15.36
C PRO A 715 33.92 -1.21 -14.86
N TYR A 716 33.23 -2.32 -14.53
CA TYR A 716 31.98 -2.33 -13.76
C TYR A 716 32.21 -2.97 -12.39
N ARG A 717 31.75 -2.33 -11.33
CA ARG A 717 31.72 -2.90 -9.98
C ARG A 717 30.50 -2.40 -9.24
N CYS A 718 29.67 -3.32 -8.79
CA CYS A 718 28.54 -3.10 -7.90
C CYS A 718 28.72 -4.08 -6.73
N ASP A 719 28.92 -3.59 -5.50
CA ASP A 719 29.16 -4.49 -4.35
C ASP A 719 27.83 -4.93 -3.69
N ARG A 720 26.77 -4.13 -3.87
CA ARG A 720 25.41 -4.37 -3.39
C ARG A 720 24.41 -3.74 -4.35
N ASN A 721 23.18 -4.26 -4.35
CA ASN A 721 22.10 -3.65 -5.11
C ASN A 721 21.78 -2.27 -4.54
N ILE A 722 21.94 -1.23 -5.34
CA ILE A 722 21.69 0.17 -4.98
C ILE A 722 20.72 0.76 -6.01
N ALA A 723 19.67 1.42 -5.55
CA ALA A 723 18.76 2.19 -6.39
C ALA A 723 19.15 3.68 -6.31
N LEU A 724 19.42 4.30 -7.46
CA LEU A 724 19.76 5.72 -7.55
C LEU A 724 18.57 6.49 -8.11
N GLY A 725 17.81 7.15 -7.23
CA GLY A 725 16.72 8.02 -7.64
C GLY A 725 17.23 9.35 -8.16
N ILE A 726 17.06 9.60 -9.45
CA ILE A 726 17.61 10.77 -10.14
C ILE A 726 16.51 11.48 -10.92
N ASN A 727 16.46 12.80 -10.76
CA ASN A 727 15.68 13.66 -11.65
C ASN A 727 16.36 13.75 -13.03
N LEU A 728 15.66 13.29 -14.08
CA LEU A 728 16.18 13.21 -15.44
C LEU A 728 16.46 14.59 -16.07
N LEU A 729 15.75 15.64 -15.65
CA LEU A 729 16.02 17.01 -16.10
C LEU A 729 17.37 17.51 -15.55
N SER A 730 17.67 17.22 -14.29
CA SER A 730 18.97 17.53 -13.66
C SER A 730 20.10 16.73 -14.31
N LEU A 731 19.89 15.43 -14.51
CA LEU A 731 20.85 14.56 -15.19
C LEU A 731 21.15 15.04 -16.62
N THR A 732 20.12 15.46 -17.37
CA THR A 732 20.29 16.01 -18.72
C THR A 732 21.17 17.27 -18.71
N LYS A 733 21.03 18.16 -17.70
CA LYS A 733 21.86 19.37 -17.59
C LYS A 733 23.33 19.03 -17.37
N VAL A 734 23.63 18.03 -16.56
CA VAL A 734 25.00 17.56 -16.30
C VAL A 734 25.58 16.86 -17.53
N LEU A 735 24.81 15.98 -18.19
CA LEU A 735 25.24 15.28 -19.40
C LEU A 735 25.47 16.21 -20.61
N ARG A 736 24.93 17.44 -20.59
CA ARG A 736 25.24 18.46 -21.60
C ARG A 736 26.66 19.01 -21.49
N ALA A 737 27.30 18.92 -20.32
CA ALA A 737 28.67 19.37 -20.15
C ALA A 737 29.71 18.41 -20.77
N ALA A 738 29.31 17.17 -21.03
CA ALA A 738 30.14 16.13 -21.63
C ALA A 738 30.15 16.18 -23.17
N GLN A 739 31.33 15.95 -23.75
CA GLN A 739 31.49 15.67 -25.17
C GLN A 739 31.06 14.23 -25.48
N ASN A 740 30.82 13.95 -26.76
CA ASN A 740 30.30 12.64 -27.17
C ASN A 740 31.32 11.50 -26.99
N GLU A 741 32.61 11.81 -27.13
CA GLU A 741 33.74 10.86 -27.01
C GLU A 741 34.36 10.85 -25.60
N ASP A 742 33.80 11.60 -24.65
CA ASP A 742 34.29 11.58 -23.27
C ASP A 742 33.91 10.25 -22.61
N ILE A 743 34.80 9.78 -21.73
CA ILE A 743 34.57 8.60 -20.90
C ILE A 743 33.78 9.03 -19.67
N LEU A 744 32.66 8.37 -19.40
CA LEU A 744 31.82 8.65 -18.23
C LEU A 744 32.06 7.60 -17.15
N THR A 745 32.39 8.02 -15.94
CA THR A 745 32.44 7.16 -14.75
C THR A 745 31.39 7.58 -13.73
N LEU A 746 30.49 6.66 -13.38
CA LEU A 746 29.50 6.81 -12.32
C LEU A 746 30.06 6.23 -11.02
N LYS A 747 29.98 7.00 -9.93
CA LYS A 747 30.42 6.58 -8.60
C LYS A 747 29.34 6.88 -7.56
N ALA A 748 29.06 5.91 -6.71
CA ALA A 748 28.16 6.08 -5.56
C ALA A 748 28.65 5.28 -4.34
N GLU A 749 28.26 5.75 -3.16
CA GLU A 749 28.46 5.06 -1.86
C GLU A 749 27.30 4.08 -1.56
N ASP A 750 27.32 3.38 -0.42
CA ASP A 750 26.30 2.36 -0.04
C ASP A 750 24.95 2.99 0.31
N SER A 751 24.99 4.15 0.95
CA SER A 751 23.85 5.00 1.27
C SER A 751 24.10 6.38 0.65
N PRO A 752 24.03 6.49 -0.69
CA PRO A 752 24.46 7.70 -1.36
C PRO A 752 23.40 8.80 -1.17
N ASP A 753 23.81 9.95 -0.63
CA ASP A 753 23.01 11.18 -0.69
C ASP A 753 23.16 11.86 -2.08
N ALA A 754 24.24 11.53 -2.79
CA ALA A 754 24.56 12.05 -4.11
C ALA A 754 25.28 10.98 -4.96
N VAL A 755 25.09 11.06 -6.28
CA VAL A 755 25.85 10.31 -7.28
C VAL A 755 26.88 11.23 -7.94
N ASN A 756 28.09 10.73 -8.09
CA ASN A 756 29.21 11.43 -8.70
C ASN A 756 29.38 10.97 -10.16
N LEU A 757 29.37 11.92 -11.09
CA LEU A 757 29.61 11.72 -12.51
C LEU A 757 30.94 12.36 -12.90
N MET A 758 31.89 11.55 -13.34
CA MET A 758 33.18 12.00 -13.83
C MET A 758 33.26 11.83 -15.35
N PHE A 759 33.56 12.92 -16.05
CA PHE A 759 33.84 12.94 -17.48
C PHE A 759 35.34 13.13 -17.70
N GLU A 760 35.95 12.18 -18.40
CA GLU A 760 37.37 12.18 -18.75
C GLU A 760 37.51 12.27 -20.27
N SER A 761 38.14 13.34 -20.76
CA SER A 761 38.39 13.52 -22.19
C SER A 761 39.76 12.95 -22.57
N ALA A 762 39.77 11.99 -23.49
CA ALA A 762 41.00 11.31 -23.92
C ALA A 762 41.98 12.24 -24.67
N GLU A 763 41.47 13.28 -25.34
CA GLU A 763 42.29 14.17 -26.17
C GLU A 763 42.93 15.32 -25.39
N THR A 764 42.18 15.91 -24.45
CA THR A 764 42.59 17.13 -23.75
C THR A 764 42.99 16.90 -22.30
N ASP A 765 43.03 15.64 -21.84
CA ASP A 765 43.28 15.24 -20.44
C ASP A 765 42.43 16.05 -19.45
N ARG A 766 41.21 16.40 -19.87
CA ARG A 766 40.29 17.24 -19.10
C ARG A 766 39.43 16.32 -18.25
N LEU A 767 39.47 16.52 -16.94
CA LEU A 767 38.61 15.85 -15.97
C LEU A 767 37.52 16.83 -15.49
N SER A 768 36.25 16.46 -15.65
CA SER A 768 35.12 17.23 -15.13
C SER A 768 34.30 16.35 -14.19
N GLU A 769 34.11 16.78 -12.95
CA GLU A 769 33.42 16.03 -11.90
C GLU A 769 32.16 16.79 -11.47
N TYR A 770 31.04 16.07 -11.40
CA TYR A 770 29.73 16.62 -11.08
C TYR A 770 28.99 15.73 -10.08
N ASP A 771 28.54 16.32 -8.98
CA ASP A 771 27.71 15.63 -8.01
C ASP A 771 26.23 16.00 -8.20
N ILE A 772 25.38 14.98 -8.32
CA ILE A 772 23.92 15.13 -8.40
C ILE A 772 23.31 14.55 -7.13
N LYS A 773 22.50 15.36 -6.43
CA LYS A 773 21.74 14.90 -5.27
C LYS A 773 20.72 13.84 -5.68
N LEU A 774 20.68 12.76 -4.92
CA LEU A 774 19.71 11.70 -5.10
C LEU A 774 18.39 12.04 -4.41
N MET A 775 17.33 11.40 -4.88
CA MET A 775 15.99 11.52 -4.35
C MET A 775 15.47 10.13 -3.98
N ASP A 776 14.72 10.05 -2.89
CA ASP A 776 13.98 8.84 -2.54
C ASP A 776 12.71 8.79 -3.38
N ILE A 777 12.70 7.88 -4.37
CA ILE A 777 11.55 7.67 -5.26
C ILE A 777 11.01 6.27 -4.96
N ASP A 778 9.80 6.22 -4.44
CA ASP A 778 9.06 4.98 -4.26
C ASP A 778 8.58 4.49 -5.64
N GLN A 779 9.30 3.52 -6.21
CA GLN A 779 9.01 2.97 -7.53
C GLN A 779 8.58 1.51 -7.44
N GLU A 780 7.37 1.22 -7.93
CA GLU A 780 6.87 -0.15 -8.05
C GLU A 780 7.53 -0.85 -9.25
N HIS A 781 8.35 -1.87 -8.99
CA HIS A 781 8.89 -2.72 -10.03
C HIS A 781 7.81 -3.65 -10.59
N LEU A 782 7.47 -3.45 -11.87
CA LEU A 782 6.51 -4.28 -12.58
C LEU A 782 7.23 -5.48 -13.20
N ALA A 783 6.90 -6.69 -12.76
CA ALA A 783 7.40 -7.91 -13.39
C ALA A 783 6.76 -8.06 -14.79
N ILE A 784 7.58 -7.88 -15.84
CA ILE A 784 7.13 -8.05 -17.23
C ILE A 784 7.21 -9.55 -17.57
N PRO A 785 6.09 -10.22 -17.87
CA PRO A 785 6.12 -11.63 -18.26
C PRO A 785 6.71 -11.81 -19.67
N GLU A 786 7.40 -12.93 -19.90
CA GLU A 786 7.79 -13.35 -21.24
C GLU A 786 6.54 -13.72 -22.03
N THR A 787 6.17 -12.90 -23.02
CA THR A 787 4.96 -13.07 -23.84
C THR A 787 5.34 -13.36 -25.29
N GLU A 788 4.58 -14.25 -25.92
CA GLU A 788 4.71 -14.51 -27.35
C GLU A 788 3.91 -13.47 -28.14
N TYR A 789 4.56 -12.85 -29.11
CA TYR A 789 3.95 -11.81 -29.95
C TYR A 789 3.47 -12.40 -31.29
N ALA A 790 2.33 -11.91 -31.77
CA ALA A 790 1.72 -12.37 -33.02
C ALA A 790 2.42 -11.82 -34.28
N ALA A 791 3.00 -10.63 -34.19
CA ALA A 791 3.79 -10.04 -35.26
C ALA A 791 5.06 -9.39 -34.69
N THR A 792 6.20 -9.67 -35.32
CA THR A 792 7.48 -9.01 -35.04
C THR A 792 7.97 -8.34 -36.31
N VAL A 793 8.19 -7.03 -36.26
CA VAL A 793 8.54 -6.19 -37.40
C VAL A 793 9.84 -5.47 -37.09
N GLU A 794 10.90 -5.81 -37.81
CA GLU A 794 12.17 -5.09 -37.77
C GLU A 794 12.25 -4.15 -38.98
N MET A 795 12.49 -2.86 -38.72
CA MET A 795 12.62 -1.84 -39.76
C MET A 795 13.65 -0.78 -39.38
N PRO A 796 14.08 0.08 -40.32
CA PRO A 796 14.97 1.18 -40.02
C PRO A 796 14.30 2.21 -39.09
N SER A 797 14.99 2.61 -38.02
CA SER A 797 14.47 3.56 -37.03
C SER A 797 14.16 4.93 -37.63
N SER A 798 14.95 5.37 -38.63
CA SER A 798 14.72 6.60 -39.37
C SER A 798 13.41 6.61 -40.15
N GLU A 799 13.02 5.46 -40.71
CA GLU A 799 11.77 5.33 -41.48
C GLU A 799 10.57 5.33 -40.54
N PHE A 800 10.64 4.57 -39.44
CA PHE A 800 9.62 4.59 -38.38
C PHE A 800 9.40 6.00 -37.82
N GLN A 801 10.50 6.71 -37.51
CA GLN A 801 10.45 8.08 -37.02
C GLN A 801 9.78 9.04 -38.01
N ARG A 802 10.07 8.90 -39.30
CA ARG A 802 9.44 9.71 -40.36
C ARG A 802 7.93 9.45 -40.42
N ILE A 803 7.53 8.19 -40.42
CA ILE A 803 6.11 7.79 -40.48
C ILE A 803 5.34 8.33 -39.28
N CYS A 804 5.87 8.19 -38.06
CA CYS A 804 5.20 8.70 -36.87
C CYS A 804 5.07 10.24 -36.90
N ARG A 805 6.07 10.97 -37.40
CA ARG A 805 5.98 12.44 -37.53
C ARG A 805 4.98 12.87 -38.59
N ASP A 806 4.99 12.22 -39.75
CA ASP A 806 4.11 12.55 -40.88
C ASP A 806 2.64 12.29 -40.52
N LEU A 807 2.34 11.17 -39.84
CA LEU A 807 0.98 10.83 -39.42
C LEU A 807 0.49 11.68 -38.23
N ASN A 808 1.39 12.10 -37.32
CA ASN A 808 1.04 12.95 -36.19
C ASN A 808 0.56 14.36 -36.60
N ALA A 809 0.87 14.80 -37.83
CA ALA A 809 0.34 16.03 -38.39
C ALA A 809 -1.12 15.91 -38.87
N LEU A 810 -1.59 14.67 -39.12
CA LEU A 810 -2.93 14.39 -39.65
C LEU A 810 -3.92 13.97 -38.57
N SER A 811 -3.49 13.14 -37.61
CA SER A 811 -4.33 12.71 -36.49
C SER A 811 -3.49 12.42 -35.23
N GLU A 812 -4.18 12.26 -34.10
CA GLU A 812 -3.55 11.87 -32.83
C GLU A 812 -3.43 10.35 -32.64
N SER A 813 -4.06 9.54 -33.52
CA SER A 813 -4.14 8.09 -33.40
C SER A 813 -3.77 7.39 -34.70
N VAL A 814 -2.95 6.34 -34.60
CA VAL A 814 -2.55 5.50 -35.73
C VAL A 814 -3.01 4.06 -35.51
N VAL A 815 -3.56 3.47 -36.57
CA VAL A 815 -3.84 2.04 -36.65
C VAL A 815 -2.62 1.37 -37.29
N ILE A 816 -1.99 0.45 -36.57
CA ILE A 816 -0.88 -0.37 -37.05
C ILE A 816 -1.45 -1.74 -37.38
N GLU A 817 -1.45 -2.08 -38.66
CA GLU A 817 -1.95 -3.34 -39.20
C GLU A 817 -0.78 -4.17 -39.75
N ALA A 818 -0.53 -5.34 -39.16
CA ALA A 818 0.44 -6.31 -39.64
C ALA A 818 -0.30 -7.43 -40.39
N SER A 819 -0.04 -7.54 -41.70
CA SER A 819 -0.66 -8.51 -42.60
C SER A 819 0.37 -9.23 -43.46
N LYS A 820 -0.07 -10.23 -44.26
CA LYS A 820 0.81 -10.92 -45.21
C LYS A 820 1.33 -10.00 -46.32
N GLU A 821 0.65 -8.88 -46.60
CA GLU A 821 1.07 -7.93 -47.62
C GLU A 821 2.15 -6.96 -47.12
N GLY A 822 2.34 -6.87 -45.80
CA GLY A 822 3.25 -5.95 -45.14
C GLY A 822 2.64 -5.33 -43.90
N VAL A 823 3.32 -4.30 -43.39
CA VAL A 823 2.86 -3.50 -42.25
C VAL A 823 2.31 -2.18 -42.77
N LYS A 824 1.08 -1.86 -42.37
CA LYS A 824 0.36 -0.66 -42.78
C LYS A 824 0.09 0.21 -41.56
N PHE A 825 0.50 1.47 -41.67
CA PHE A 825 0.19 2.53 -40.72
C PHE A 825 -0.89 3.40 -41.34
N SER A 826 -2.08 3.43 -40.73
CA SER A 826 -3.20 4.25 -41.22
C SER A 826 -3.73 5.18 -40.14
N CYS A 827 -4.09 6.38 -40.54
CA CYS A 827 -4.63 7.40 -39.67
C CYS A 827 -5.86 8.05 -40.32
N GLN A 828 -6.85 8.37 -39.49
CA GLN A 828 -8.04 9.09 -39.89
C GLN A 828 -8.13 10.35 -39.02
N GLY A 829 -8.19 11.51 -39.65
CA GLY A 829 -8.24 12.80 -38.97
C GLY A 829 -9.06 13.83 -39.75
N ASP A 830 -9.30 14.98 -39.14
CA ASP A 830 -10.22 16.00 -39.67
C ASP A 830 -9.71 16.65 -40.96
N ILE A 831 -8.38 16.76 -41.09
CA ILE A 831 -7.71 17.35 -42.26
C ILE A 831 -7.71 16.36 -43.44
N GLY A 832 -7.66 15.06 -43.16
CA GLY A 832 -7.64 14.00 -44.16
C GLY A 832 -7.17 12.66 -43.60
N ASN A 833 -7.20 11.66 -44.47
CA ASN A 833 -6.76 10.30 -44.15
C ASN A 833 -5.35 10.05 -44.70
N GLY A 834 -4.49 9.44 -43.90
CA GLY A 834 -3.14 9.04 -44.29
C GLY A 834 -2.96 7.54 -44.20
N SER A 835 -2.24 6.93 -45.14
CA SER A 835 -1.85 5.53 -45.04
C SER A 835 -0.47 5.30 -45.65
N VAL A 836 0.42 4.64 -44.91
CA VAL A 836 1.75 4.23 -45.36
C VAL A 836 1.85 2.72 -45.23
N THR A 837 2.26 2.02 -46.29
CA THR A 837 2.43 0.57 -46.29
C THR A 837 3.88 0.22 -46.59
N ILE A 838 4.52 -0.46 -45.64
CA ILE A 838 5.88 -0.98 -45.78
C ILE A 838 5.80 -2.47 -46.07
N ARG A 839 6.44 -2.88 -47.17
CA ARG A 839 6.57 -4.28 -47.54
C ARG A 839 7.92 -4.83 -47.10
N GLN A 840 7.96 -6.12 -46.83
CA GLN A 840 9.20 -6.83 -46.55
C GLN A 840 10.15 -6.69 -47.74
N HIS A 841 11.36 -6.22 -47.50
CA HIS A 841 12.39 -6.11 -48.53
C HIS A 841 13.77 -6.32 -47.93
N THR A 842 14.63 -7.00 -48.70
CA THR A 842 16.02 -7.26 -48.35
C THR A 842 16.91 -6.70 -49.45
N ASN A 843 17.76 -5.76 -49.08
CA ASN A 843 18.77 -5.15 -49.93
C ASN A 843 20.15 -5.64 -49.46
N VAL A 844 20.89 -6.27 -50.37
CA VAL A 844 22.22 -6.84 -50.09
C VAL A 844 23.29 -5.74 -49.96
N ASP A 845 23.11 -4.61 -50.67
CA ASP A 845 24.11 -3.53 -50.70
C ASP A 845 24.04 -2.63 -49.46
N LYS A 846 22.86 -2.53 -48.84
CA LYS A 846 22.60 -1.70 -47.64
C LYS A 846 21.70 -2.44 -46.65
N PRO A 847 22.26 -3.33 -45.82
CA PRO A 847 21.45 -4.14 -44.90
C PRO A 847 20.70 -3.30 -43.85
N ASP A 848 21.20 -2.11 -43.52
CA ASP A 848 20.59 -1.18 -42.55
C ASP A 848 19.21 -0.64 -42.99
N GLN A 849 18.84 -0.81 -44.25
CA GLN A 849 17.54 -0.40 -44.78
C GLN A 849 16.53 -1.55 -44.84
N ASN A 850 16.93 -2.77 -44.50
CA ASN A 850 16.09 -3.95 -44.62
C ASN A 850 14.88 -3.89 -43.69
N VAL A 851 13.79 -4.47 -44.17
CA VAL A 851 12.57 -4.65 -43.38
C VAL A 851 12.27 -6.14 -43.32
N VAL A 852 12.23 -6.69 -42.10
CA VAL A 852 11.93 -8.10 -41.82
C VAL A 852 10.61 -8.17 -41.06
N ILE A 853 9.69 -8.99 -41.54
CA ILE A 853 8.35 -9.14 -40.94
C ILE A 853 8.15 -10.63 -40.65
N ASN A 854 8.05 -10.96 -39.37
CA ASN A 854 7.68 -12.29 -38.91
C ASN A 854 6.23 -12.23 -38.41
N LEU A 855 5.32 -12.88 -39.13
CA LEU A 855 3.88 -12.86 -38.87
C LEU A 855 3.40 -14.27 -38.53
N SER A 856 2.88 -14.48 -37.32
CA SER A 856 2.12 -15.70 -36.98
C SER A 856 0.62 -15.47 -37.23
N GLU A 857 0.08 -14.36 -36.73
CA GLU A 857 -1.33 -13.98 -36.90
C GLU A 857 -1.48 -12.50 -37.32
N PRO A 858 -2.48 -12.17 -38.15
CA PRO A 858 -2.75 -10.78 -38.51
C PRO A 858 -3.27 -9.98 -37.32
N VAL A 859 -2.69 -8.81 -37.09
CA VAL A 859 -3.03 -7.93 -35.96
C VAL A 859 -3.27 -6.51 -36.46
N ALA A 860 -4.34 -5.88 -35.99
CA ALA A 860 -4.65 -4.48 -36.23
C ALA A 860 -4.98 -3.81 -34.90
N LEU A 861 -4.15 -2.86 -34.46
CA LEU A 861 -4.31 -2.18 -33.17
C LEU A 861 -4.13 -0.68 -33.34
N THR A 862 -4.86 0.08 -32.52
CA THR A 862 -4.82 1.54 -32.54
C THR A 862 -3.94 2.04 -31.40
N PHE A 863 -3.03 2.98 -31.69
CA PHE A 863 -2.12 3.57 -30.71
C PHE A 863 -2.14 5.10 -30.79
N SER A 864 -1.75 5.74 -29.69
CA SER A 864 -1.58 7.19 -29.63
C SER A 864 -0.26 7.61 -30.28
N LEU A 865 -0.32 8.46 -31.31
CA LEU A 865 0.87 8.95 -32.03
C LEU A 865 1.75 9.83 -31.14
N LYS A 866 1.17 10.51 -30.14
CA LYS A 866 1.91 11.32 -29.17
C LYS A 866 3.02 10.52 -28.45
N TYR A 867 2.71 9.28 -28.03
CA TYR A 867 3.70 8.40 -27.38
C TYR A 867 4.70 7.84 -28.39
N LEU A 868 4.25 7.42 -29.57
CA LEU A 868 5.13 6.90 -30.60
C LEU A 868 6.17 7.93 -31.05
N VAL A 869 5.78 9.20 -31.20
CA VAL A 869 6.71 10.31 -31.51
C VAL A 869 7.75 10.48 -30.40
N ASN A 870 7.37 10.30 -29.13
CA ASN A 870 8.33 10.31 -28.02
C ASN A 870 9.30 9.12 -28.09
N PHE A 871 8.80 7.90 -28.33
CA PHE A 871 9.67 6.72 -28.49
C PHE A 871 10.64 6.86 -29.66
N CYS A 872 10.25 7.56 -30.73
CA CYS A 872 11.11 7.82 -31.88
C CYS A 872 12.34 8.69 -31.55
N LYS A 873 12.41 9.33 -30.38
CA LYS A 873 13.63 10.04 -29.92
C LYS A 873 14.79 9.06 -29.68
N ALA A 874 14.49 7.79 -29.40
CA ALA A 874 15.48 6.72 -29.28
C ALA A 874 16.12 6.30 -30.61
N SER A 875 15.67 6.81 -31.76
CA SER A 875 16.25 6.46 -33.08
C SER A 875 17.74 6.80 -33.22
N ASN A 876 18.26 7.70 -32.37
CA ASN A 876 19.70 8.02 -32.34
C ASN A 876 20.55 6.94 -31.63
N LEU A 877 19.92 5.96 -30.98
CA LEU A 877 20.58 4.86 -30.27
C LEU A 877 20.86 3.67 -31.19
N SER A 878 19.92 3.35 -32.07
CA SER A 878 19.98 2.20 -32.98
C SER A 878 19.49 2.58 -34.38
N SER A 879 20.17 2.05 -35.41
CA SER A 879 19.75 2.21 -36.82
C SER A 879 18.48 1.42 -37.16
N SER A 880 18.20 0.33 -36.43
CA SER A 880 16.98 -0.45 -36.55
C SER A 880 16.11 -0.36 -35.30
N VAL A 881 14.80 -0.56 -35.48
CA VAL A 881 13.78 -0.66 -34.43
C VAL A 881 12.97 -1.92 -34.64
N VAL A 882 12.63 -2.61 -33.54
CA VAL A 882 11.81 -3.83 -33.57
C VAL A 882 10.48 -3.55 -32.89
N LEU A 883 9.38 -3.77 -33.61
CA LEU A 883 8.02 -3.65 -33.11
C LEU A 883 7.43 -5.04 -32.88
N HIS A 884 6.94 -5.31 -31.68
CA HIS A 884 6.22 -6.53 -31.37
C HIS A 884 4.76 -6.22 -31.06
N LEU A 885 3.85 -6.87 -31.78
CA LEU A 885 2.40 -6.63 -31.70
C LEU A 885 1.65 -7.91 -31.35
N SER A 886 0.64 -7.79 -30.49
CA SER A 886 -0.33 -8.84 -30.16
C SER A 886 -1.63 -8.20 -29.65
N GLN A 887 -2.79 -8.82 -29.86
CA GLN A 887 -4.09 -8.19 -29.52
C GLN A 887 -4.31 -8.01 -28.01
N GLU A 888 -3.73 -8.88 -27.19
CA GLU A 888 -3.95 -8.90 -25.73
C GLU A 888 -2.78 -8.31 -24.93
N VAL A 889 -1.71 -7.85 -25.61
CA VAL A 889 -0.47 -7.39 -24.97
C VAL A 889 -0.12 -5.98 -25.50
N PRO A 890 0.44 -5.09 -24.67
CA PRO A 890 0.93 -3.78 -25.12
C PRO A 890 1.93 -3.90 -26.28
N LEU A 891 1.94 -2.90 -27.16
CA LEU A 891 2.96 -2.76 -28.20
C LEU A 891 4.33 -2.61 -27.54
N LEU A 892 5.28 -3.46 -27.94
CA LEU A 892 6.67 -3.36 -27.53
C LEU A 892 7.51 -2.76 -28.66
N VAL A 893 8.14 -1.61 -28.40
CA VAL A 893 9.11 -0.97 -29.30
C VAL A 893 10.50 -1.11 -28.68
N GLU A 894 11.37 -1.88 -29.33
CA GLU A 894 12.73 -2.17 -28.86
C GLU A 894 13.79 -1.48 -29.72
N TYR A 895 14.75 -0.83 -29.05
CA TYR A 895 15.98 -0.29 -29.63
C TYR A 895 17.19 -0.97 -28.98
N GLY A 896 18.08 -1.53 -29.81
CA GLY A 896 19.30 -2.18 -29.33
C GLY A 896 20.37 -1.18 -28.89
N LEU A 897 21.08 -1.48 -27.79
CA LEU A 897 22.18 -0.66 -27.24
C LEU A 897 23.55 -1.37 -27.34
N GLY A 898 23.65 -2.45 -28.13
CA GLY A 898 24.82 -3.33 -28.17
C GLY A 898 24.88 -4.27 -26.95
N SER A 899 25.28 -3.74 -25.80
CA SER A 899 25.36 -4.46 -24.51
C SER A 899 24.07 -4.37 -23.69
N GLY A 900 22.94 -4.01 -24.31
CA GLY A 900 21.69 -3.74 -23.62
C GLY A 900 20.52 -3.50 -24.57
N HIS A 901 19.39 -3.08 -24.02
CA HIS A 901 18.20 -2.68 -24.79
C HIS A 901 17.45 -1.54 -24.11
N LEU A 902 16.74 -0.74 -24.92
CA LEU A 902 15.74 0.22 -24.49
C LEU A 902 14.39 -0.19 -25.08
N ARG A 903 13.46 -0.56 -24.19
CA ARG A 903 12.13 -1.07 -24.53
C ARG A 903 11.07 -0.10 -24.06
N PHE A 904 10.12 0.19 -24.94
CA PHE A 904 8.92 0.94 -24.63
C PHE A 904 7.70 0.08 -24.80
N TYR A 905 6.82 0.07 -23.81
CA TYR A 905 5.54 -0.62 -23.84
C TYR A 905 4.43 0.43 -23.93
N LEU A 906 3.47 0.23 -24.84
CA LEU A 906 2.35 1.15 -25.03
C LEU A 906 1.04 0.39 -25.13
N ALA A 907 0.09 0.73 -24.26
CA ALA A 907 -1.24 0.13 -24.30
C ALA A 907 -2.00 0.56 -25.57
N PRO A 908 -2.73 -0.36 -26.23
CA PRO A 908 -3.58 -0.01 -27.36
C PRO A 908 -4.80 0.81 -26.89
N LYS A 909 -5.29 1.69 -27.75
CA LYS A 909 -6.59 2.33 -27.57
C LYS A 909 -7.67 1.31 -27.90
N ILE A 910 -8.44 0.91 -26.90
CA ILE A 910 -9.65 0.10 -27.10
C ILE A 910 -10.70 1.02 -27.72
N GLY A 911 -11.27 0.62 -28.86
CA GLY A 911 -12.39 1.36 -29.44
C GLY A 911 -13.64 1.19 -28.58
N ASP A 912 -14.44 2.25 -28.45
CA ASP A 912 -15.77 2.16 -27.87
C ASP A 912 -16.62 1.27 -28.79
N GLU A 913 -16.69 -0.03 -28.53
CA GLU A 913 -17.71 -0.90 -29.12
C GLU A 913 -19.07 -0.51 -28.50
N GLU A 914 -19.87 0.24 -29.25
CA GLU A 914 -21.26 0.63 -28.92
C GLU A 914 -22.19 -0.56 -28.64
#